data_AF-A0A7J4I0T8-F1
#
_entry.id   AF-A0A7J4I0T8-F1
#
_cell.length_a   1.000
_cell.length_b   1.000
_cell.length_c   1.000
_cell.angle_alpha   90.00
_cell.angle_beta   90.00
_cell.angle_gamma   90.00
#
_symmetry.space_group_name_H-M   'P 1'
#
loop_
_entity.id
_entity.type
_entity.pdbx_description
1 polymer ?
#
loop_
_entity_poly.entity_id
_entity_poly.type
_entity_poly.pdbx_seq_one_letter_code
_entity_poly.pdbx_strand_id
1 'polypeptide(L)'
;MNETTRDEHGPGAAQQTEQKKEGKKGAQIIIFLKKYSFLLLILIPLFLSTHYRMLPWDIPQAESWATDQIMGHVQEKITNEVNQQHASLPEETKQELIEQGIQKEWETNKEGYEQQKQLMIKQYKYNFQDKNGDTYLGAIDPFQYLRYTENVLDHGYMGEELREGASYDTKMLAPIGKVSGFSLHPYLSAYIYKIVHFFKRDTTVVQVLFAMPAIIIGLSLIPLFFIVRKFGGNIAALIATSFVALEDNLLNRTMGGFADTDGYGILLPLLVMVFFMESLDTEANTKKKRVTFMLLAAFSMGLFTRTWTGWWVILGLLITSGILYLFYLVLLEHQDIFQHLQHLLDRSKSLKEKIKAGFLTLFWHKEDIKTGWTMVFGFVIFSFIAILLFRGWTYFKRSLFINLIYVPLNYAQGGISSAVKNTQELWPNVYTTVAELNKISYVKIIEGMGGTLLLILACLGILFLFLQYKRRLNFFGGVMTTIWLFGMIYTAKAGGVRFMMNIPAPLGLALGVFFASLLKFAFRGISLLSKKRLLGQPLQKINWPLKILVSLMVALIVLMFFGFSPAPPFCTGGMCQTADHIGKGVMPLIDHQWEDILVKVSQESRPDAIMNSWWDFGHWFKYYAKRRVIFDGASQNIPQAHWMGRALLTTDEKESGAILRMMNCGGNKAYEILQNTNQNHITTMQAMRELIKLSPKKQEDKVKIESILKDRGLNTTETQKFWERMYCEPPEAYLVTSSDMTGKSAVWGHFGGWSFERALIWRDTRNLSEQEAVAFMEKKLNYSSEKAIQMYNETQRLQDEGDGNTWISGWPSYIASGPCEKQERDLKQEMIPPDDPRRKQAMQDREEGKQRKTLLCVIPFGQQQLFLEVDEETKHALLVNTEPVQRPHVITWLEDGGNGQGRFGGQSGQTFGNHRYEESSVSYGIGLFKEGDEYFVRFMDGLLPASTYNRLFFYQGIGLKYFDLFARTRSIATGEIYIWKIRWDRME
;
A
#
# COMPACT_ATOMS: atom_id res chain seq x y z
N MET A 1 -106.55 0.77 16.70
CA MET A 1 -106.35 -0.26 17.75
C MET A 1 -105.07 -1.01 17.40
N ASN A 2 -104.18 -1.13 18.41
CA ASN A 2 -103.09 -2.11 18.63
C ASN A 2 -103.09 -3.38 17.75
N GLU A 3 -102.02 -4.12 17.48
CA GLU A 3 -100.63 -4.19 17.94
C GLU A 3 -99.88 -5.26 17.08
N THR A 4 -98.55 -5.31 17.23
CA THR A 4 -97.61 -6.43 17.00
C THR A 4 -97.15 -6.80 15.58
N THR A 5 -95.87 -6.54 15.32
CA THR A 5 -94.99 -7.30 14.41
C THR A 5 -93.65 -7.57 15.09
N ARG A 6 -93.18 -8.82 15.00
CA ARG A 6 -91.91 -9.34 15.53
C ARG A 6 -91.02 -9.79 14.37
N ASP A 7 -89.74 -9.41 14.50
CA ASP A 7 -88.50 -10.11 14.15
C ASP A 7 -88.22 -10.62 12.73
N GLU A 8 -87.23 -9.99 12.08
CA GLU A 8 -86.14 -10.68 11.39
C GLU A 8 -84.78 -9.97 11.69
N HIS A 9 -83.79 -10.73 12.16
CA HIS A 9 -82.40 -10.31 12.38
C HIS A 9 -81.50 -10.96 11.32
N GLY A 10 -80.81 -10.15 10.50
CA GLY A 10 -79.85 -10.60 9.49
C GLY A 10 -78.39 -10.64 9.97
N PRO A 11 -77.53 -11.54 9.43
CA PRO A 11 -76.16 -11.83 9.90
C PRO A 11 -75.09 -10.83 9.38
N GLY A 12 -75.36 -9.53 9.42
CA GLY A 12 -74.48 -8.50 8.82
C GLY A 12 -73.43 -7.88 9.77
N ALA A 13 -73.61 -7.99 11.09
CA ALA A 13 -72.80 -7.24 12.06
C ALA A 13 -71.48 -7.93 12.46
N ALA A 14 -71.39 -9.26 12.37
CA ALA A 14 -70.19 -10.01 12.73
C ALA A 14 -69.07 -9.91 11.67
N GLN A 15 -69.41 -10.02 10.38
CA GLN A 15 -68.45 -9.95 9.27
C GLN A 15 -67.81 -8.57 9.08
N GLN A 16 -68.55 -7.47 9.33
CA GLN A 16 -67.98 -6.12 9.28
C GLN A 16 -66.98 -5.84 10.42
N THR A 17 -67.09 -6.57 11.54
CA THR A 17 -66.22 -6.39 12.71
C THR A 17 -64.91 -7.19 12.56
N GLU A 18 -64.95 -8.34 11.90
CA GLU A 18 -63.75 -9.10 11.49
C GLU A 18 -62.97 -8.41 10.36
N GLN A 19 -63.63 -7.92 9.31
CA GLN A 19 -62.95 -7.15 8.25
C GLN A 19 -62.28 -5.86 8.77
N LYS A 20 -62.88 -5.17 9.76
CA LYS A 20 -62.25 -4.03 10.44
C LYS A 20 -61.05 -4.42 11.32
N LYS A 21 -61.04 -5.62 11.92
CA LYS A 21 -59.90 -6.14 12.70
C LYS A 21 -58.76 -6.61 11.81
N GLU A 22 -59.05 -7.25 10.68
CA GLU A 22 -58.05 -7.62 9.67
C GLU A 22 -57.45 -6.39 8.99
N GLY A 23 -58.26 -5.40 8.63
CA GLY A 23 -57.78 -4.11 8.10
C GLY A 23 -56.89 -3.34 9.09
N LYS A 24 -57.17 -3.43 10.39
CA LYS A 24 -56.30 -2.86 11.45
C LYS A 24 -54.99 -3.64 11.63
N LYS A 25 -55.01 -4.97 11.56
CA LYS A 25 -53.80 -5.81 11.57
C LYS A 25 -52.92 -5.56 10.34
N GLY A 26 -53.50 -5.51 9.14
CA GLY A 26 -52.79 -5.16 7.90
C GLY A 26 -52.16 -3.77 7.95
N ALA A 27 -52.88 -2.77 8.48
CA ALA A 27 -52.34 -1.43 8.70
C ALA A 27 -51.18 -1.41 9.71
N GLN A 28 -51.26 -2.18 10.80
CA GLN A 28 -50.19 -2.32 11.78
C GLN A 28 -48.95 -3.01 11.20
N ILE A 29 -49.14 -4.04 10.37
CA ILE A 29 -48.05 -4.72 9.65
C ILE A 29 -47.39 -3.76 8.66
N ILE A 30 -48.14 -2.96 7.91
CA ILE A 30 -47.59 -1.96 6.99
C ILE A 30 -46.84 -0.86 7.76
N ILE A 31 -47.33 -0.43 8.92
CA ILE A 31 -46.64 0.54 9.79
C ILE A 31 -45.35 -0.06 10.35
N PHE A 32 -45.38 -1.32 10.78
CA PHE A 32 -44.22 -2.06 11.26
C PHE A 32 -43.17 -2.22 10.15
N LEU A 33 -43.57 -2.70 8.96
CA LEU A 33 -42.70 -2.84 7.79
C LEU A 33 -42.13 -1.49 7.35
N LYS A 34 -42.91 -0.39 7.35
CA LYS A 34 -42.37 0.95 7.08
C LYS A 34 -41.36 1.40 8.13
N LYS A 35 -41.63 1.15 9.42
CA LYS A 35 -40.76 1.52 10.54
C LYS A 35 -39.43 0.79 10.50
N TYR A 36 -39.43 -0.49 10.13
CA TYR A 36 -38.25 -1.36 10.13
C TYR A 36 -37.66 -1.62 8.73
N SER A 37 -38.23 -1.02 7.67
CA SER A 37 -37.74 -1.12 6.28
C SER A 37 -36.24 -0.85 6.12
N PHE A 38 -35.66 0.01 6.97
CA PHE A 38 -34.23 0.31 6.96
C PHE A 38 -33.34 -0.90 7.28
N LEU A 39 -33.83 -1.87 8.07
CA LEU A 39 -33.12 -3.11 8.39
C LEU A 39 -32.97 -4.01 7.16
N LEU A 40 -33.89 -3.93 6.20
CA LEU A 40 -33.76 -4.63 4.93
C LEU A 40 -32.86 -3.86 3.96
N LEU A 41 -32.97 -2.53 3.95
CA LEU A 41 -32.17 -1.69 3.06
C LEU A 41 -30.67 -1.76 3.36
N ILE A 42 -30.27 -1.91 4.62
CA ILE A 42 -28.85 -2.06 4.97
C ILE A 42 -28.26 -3.41 4.53
N LEU A 43 -29.08 -4.44 4.30
CA LEU A 43 -28.57 -5.74 3.82
C LEU A 43 -28.01 -5.66 2.40
N ILE A 44 -28.53 -4.75 1.56
CA ILE A 44 -28.05 -4.54 0.19
C ILE A 44 -26.56 -4.14 0.16
N PRO A 45 -26.14 -3.02 0.78
CA PRO A 45 -24.73 -2.61 0.78
C PRO A 45 -23.84 -3.59 1.54
N LEU A 46 -24.34 -4.27 2.58
CA LEU A 46 -23.61 -5.34 3.27
C LEU A 46 -23.34 -6.53 2.34
N PHE A 47 -24.34 -6.95 1.57
CA PHE A 47 -24.19 -8.01 0.57
C PHE A 47 -23.22 -7.60 -0.53
N LEU A 48 -23.39 -6.41 -1.11
CA LEU A 48 -22.47 -5.90 -2.14
C LEU A 48 -21.03 -5.87 -1.62
N SER A 49 -20.82 -5.30 -0.43
CA SER A 49 -19.51 -5.22 0.21
C SER A 49 -18.88 -6.60 0.41
N THR A 50 -19.64 -7.55 0.94
CA THR A 50 -19.15 -8.90 1.24
C THR A 50 -18.88 -9.68 -0.04
N HIS A 51 -19.79 -9.62 -1.01
CA HIS A 51 -19.68 -10.34 -2.28
C HIS A 51 -18.40 -9.96 -3.02
N TYR A 52 -18.18 -8.67 -3.31
CA TYR A 52 -17.02 -8.23 -4.09
C TYR A 52 -15.70 -8.43 -3.34
N ARG A 53 -15.68 -8.18 -2.02
CA ARG A 53 -14.46 -8.40 -1.21
C ARG A 53 -14.09 -9.86 -1.11
N MET A 54 -15.06 -10.77 -1.14
CA MET A 54 -14.80 -12.20 -1.02
C MET A 54 -14.60 -12.91 -2.36
N LEU A 55 -14.67 -12.20 -3.50
CA LEU A 55 -14.37 -12.78 -4.82
C LEU A 55 -13.01 -13.50 -4.87
N PRO A 56 -11.91 -12.97 -4.28
CA PRO A 56 -10.61 -13.66 -4.31
C PRO A 56 -10.61 -15.01 -3.60
N TRP A 57 -11.60 -15.31 -2.75
CA TRP A 57 -11.65 -16.54 -1.95
C TRP A 57 -11.55 -17.81 -2.80
N ASP A 58 -12.21 -17.83 -3.96
CA ASP A 58 -12.26 -19.01 -4.84
C ASP A 58 -11.49 -18.81 -6.16
N ILE A 59 -10.65 -17.76 -6.25
CA ILE A 59 -9.78 -17.51 -7.40
C ILE A 59 -10.56 -17.58 -8.74
N PRO A 60 -11.64 -16.79 -8.92
CA PRO A 60 -12.53 -16.88 -10.08
C PRO A 60 -11.79 -16.63 -11.42
N GLN A 61 -10.70 -15.88 -11.40
CA GLN A 61 -9.87 -15.62 -12.58
C GLN A 61 -9.23 -16.89 -13.17
N ALA A 62 -9.08 -17.97 -12.37
CA ALA A 62 -8.57 -19.25 -12.87
C ALA A 62 -9.41 -19.79 -14.02
N GLU A 63 -10.72 -19.48 -14.04
CA GLU A 63 -11.61 -19.83 -15.15
C GLU A 63 -11.28 -19.07 -16.43
N SER A 64 -10.99 -17.77 -16.32
CA SER A 64 -10.56 -16.94 -17.46
C SER A 64 -9.25 -17.48 -18.01
N TRP A 65 -8.23 -17.71 -17.16
CA TRP A 65 -6.94 -18.21 -17.62
C TRP A 65 -7.04 -19.56 -18.32
N ALA A 66 -7.82 -20.50 -17.78
CA ALA A 66 -8.05 -21.79 -18.42
C ALA A 66 -8.73 -21.64 -19.78
N THR A 67 -9.74 -20.76 -19.87
CA THR A 67 -10.44 -20.47 -21.12
C THR A 67 -9.51 -19.83 -22.15
N ASP A 68 -8.74 -18.83 -21.75
CA ASP A 68 -7.80 -18.09 -22.60
C ASP A 68 -6.68 -19.00 -23.12
N GLN A 69 -6.15 -19.90 -22.28
CA GLN A 69 -5.14 -20.88 -22.70
C GLN A 69 -5.67 -21.88 -23.74
N ILE A 70 -6.87 -22.42 -23.52
CA ILE A 70 -7.49 -23.37 -24.46
C ILE A 70 -7.82 -22.65 -25.77
N MET A 71 -8.44 -21.47 -25.70
CA MET A 71 -8.77 -20.67 -26.88
C MET A 71 -7.52 -20.27 -27.67
N GLY A 72 -6.45 -19.86 -26.99
CA GLY A 72 -5.17 -19.57 -27.63
C GLY A 72 -4.60 -20.77 -28.37
N HIS A 73 -4.64 -21.97 -27.76
CA HIS A 73 -4.18 -23.20 -28.41
C HIS A 73 -5.04 -23.57 -29.63
N VAL A 74 -6.36 -23.45 -29.52
CA VAL A 74 -7.29 -23.70 -30.64
C VAL A 74 -7.02 -22.70 -31.77
N GLN A 75 -6.89 -21.41 -31.43
CA GLN A 75 -6.61 -20.37 -32.40
C GLN A 75 -5.28 -20.61 -33.12
N GLU A 76 -4.21 -20.97 -32.41
CA GLU A 76 -2.91 -21.27 -33.01
C GLU A 76 -2.98 -22.49 -33.94
N LYS A 77 -3.63 -23.57 -33.49
CA LYS A 77 -3.84 -24.79 -34.28
C LYS A 77 -4.56 -24.48 -35.60
N ILE A 78 -5.72 -23.83 -35.53
CA ILE A 78 -6.53 -23.50 -36.72
C ILE A 78 -5.81 -22.49 -37.62
N THR A 79 -5.14 -21.49 -37.06
CA THR A 79 -4.35 -20.52 -37.83
C THR A 79 -3.27 -21.22 -38.64
N ASN A 80 -2.54 -22.17 -38.03
CA ASN A 80 -1.51 -22.93 -38.73
C ASN A 80 -2.09 -23.84 -39.83
N GLU A 81 -3.23 -24.51 -39.56
CA GLU A 81 -3.92 -25.34 -40.56
C GLU A 81 -4.39 -24.49 -41.77
N VAL A 82 -5.04 -23.35 -41.54
CA VAL A 82 -5.50 -22.45 -42.61
C VAL A 82 -4.33 -21.88 -43.39
N ASN A 83 -3.25 -21.44 -42.72
CA ASN A 83 -2.08 -20.90 -43.39
C ASN A 83 -1.35 -21.92 -44.26
N GLN A 84 -1.32 -23.19 -43.85
CA GLN A 84 -0.73 -24.28 -44.64
C GLN A 84 -1.61 -24.67 -45.84
N GLN A 85 -2.93 -24.75 -45.66
CA GLN A 85 -3.86 -25.19 -46.71
C GLN A 85 -4.19 -24.09 -47.73
N HIS A 86 -4.10 -22.82 -47.31
CA HIS A 86 -4.56 -21.66 -48.09
C HIS A 86 -3.52 -20.54 -48.16
N ALA A 87 -2.25 -20.89 -48.40
CA ALA A 87 -1.13 -19.95 -48.41
C ALA A 87 -1.33 -18.71 -49.33
N SER A 88 -2.02 -18.87 -50.46
CA SER A 88 -2.22 -17.84 -51.49
C SER A 88 -3.46 -16.94 -51.31
N LEU A 89 -4.30 -17.19 -50.29
CA LEU A 89 -5.50 -16.37 -50.06
C LEU A 89 -5.16 -14.99 -49.48
N PRO A 90 -6.00 -13.96 -49.75
CA PRO A 90 -5.93 -12.68 -49.05
C PRO A 90 -6.13 -12.83 -47.53
N GLU A 91 -5.47 -11.98 -46.75
CA GLU A 91 -5.44 -12.09 -45.29
C GLU A 91 -6.82 -11.94 -44.63
N GLU A 92 -7.68 -11.09 -45.19
CA GLU A 92 -9.05 -10.88 -44.71
C GLU A 92 -9.90 -12.16 -44.84
N THR A 93 -9.75 -12.88 -45.95
CA THR A 93 -10.44 -14.17 -46.17
C THR A 93 -9.86 -15.29 -45.29
N LYS A 94 -8.55 -15.25 -44.99
CA LYS A 94 -7.94 -16.19 -44.04
C LYS A 94 -8.49 -15.99 -42.64
N GLN A 95 -8.66 -14.75 -42.18
CA GLN A 95 -9.24 -14.46 -40.86
C GLN A 95 -10.67 -14.99 -40.74
N GLU A 96 -11.52 -14.80 -41.76
CA GLU A 96 -12.87 -15.39 -41.76
C GLU A 96 -12.86 -16.92 -41.68
N LEU A 97 -11.95 -17.58 -42.41
CA LEU A 97 -11.78 -19.04 -42.35
C LEU A 97 -11.26 -19.51 -40.99
N ILE A 98 -10.36 -18.74 -40.36
CA ILE A 98 -9.87 -19.02 -39.00
C ILE A 98 -11.02 -18.92 -38.00
N GLU A 99 -11.82 -17.86 -38.04
CA GLU A 99 -12.97 -17.68 -37.13
C GLU A 99 -13.99 -18.83 -37.27
N GLN A 100 -14.34 -19.19 -38.51
CA GLN A 100 -15.24 -20.32 -38.77
C GLN A 100 -14.64 -21.66 -38.32
N GLY A 101 -13.35 -21.86 -38.56
CA GLY A 101 -12.62 -23.05 -38.11
C GLY A 101 -12.60 -23.18 -36.60
N ILE A 102 -12.34 -22.08 -35.88
CA ILE A 102 -12.39 -22.02 -34.41
C ILE A 102 -13.77 -22.37 -33.90
N GLN A 103 -14.83 -21.76 -34.45
CA GLN A 103 -16.21 -22.04 -34.00
C GLN A 103 -16.56 -23.51 -34.19
N LYS A 104 -16.25 -24.08 -35.36
CA LYS A 104 -16.52 -25.49 -35.67
C LYS A 104 -15.76 -26.45 -34.75
N GLU A 105 -14.47 -26.18 -34.53
CA GLU A 105 -13.62 -26.97 -33.63
C GLU A 105 -14.15 -26.93 -32.19
N TRP A 106 -14.55 -25.74 -31.73
CA TRP A 106 -15.10 -25.54 -30.39
C TRP A 106 -16.41 -26.29 -30.19
N GLU A 107 -17.33 -26.24 -31.16
CA GLU A 107 -18.60 -26.96 -31.09
C GLU A 107 -18.41 -28.48 -31.14
N THR A 108 -17.45 -28.98 -31.94
CA THR A 108 -17.18 -30.40 -32.12
C THR A 108 -16.52 -31.03 -30.89
N ASN A 109 -15.55 -30.34 -30.27
CA ASN A 109 -14.74 -30.86 -29.17
C ASN A 109 -15.10 -30.27 -27.79
N LYS A 110 -16.28 -29.64 -27.68
CA LYS A 110 -16.73 -28.89 -26.50
C LYS A 110 -16.57 -29.64 -25.18
N GLU A 111 -16.95 -30.92 -25.12
CA GLU A 111 -16.88 -31.72 -23.89
C GLU A 111 -15.43 -31.99 -23.46
N GLY A 112 -14.53 -32.24 -24.42
CA GLY A 112 -13.10 -32.41 -24.16
C GLY A 112 -12.46 -31.12 -23.64
N TYR A 113 -12.79 -29.97 -24.24
CA TYR A 113 -12.32 -28.67 -23.77
C TYR A 113 -12.86 -28.31 -22.40
N GLU A 114 -14.12 -28.63 -22.08
CA GLU A 114 -14.66 -28.38 -20.74
C GLU A 114 -13.96 -29.25 -19.68
N GLN A 115 -13.68 -30.53 -19.96
CA GLN A 115 -12.90 -31.38 -19.06
C GLN A 115 -11.48 -30.85 -18.84
N GLN A 116 -10.81 -30.45 -19.93
CA GLN A 116 -9.48 -29.84 -19.86
C GLN A 116 -9.51 -28.54 -19.06
N LYS A 117 -10.53 -27.70 -19.26
CA LYS A 117 -10.74 -26.46 -18.52
C LYS A 117 -10.86 -26.72 -17.03
N GLN A 118 -11.67 -27.69 -16.60
CA GLN A 118 -11.82 -28.02 -15.18
C GLN A 118 -10.52 -28.52 -14.54
N LEU A 119 -9.72 -29.31 -15.27
CA LEU A 119 -8.40 -29.75 -14.82
C LEU A 119 -7.43 -28.57 -14.66
N MET A 120 -7.38 -27.66 -15.64
CA MET A 120 -6.57 -26.45 -15.58
C MET A 120 -6.98 -25.53 -14.42
N ILE A 121 -8.29 -25.31 -14.22
CA ILE A 121 -8.79 -24.52 -13.09
C ILE A 121 -8.30 -25.10 -11.77
N LYS A 122 -8.42 -26.42 -11.59
CA LYS A 122 -7.95 -27.09 -10.37
C LYS A 122 -6.44 -26.91 -10.17
N GLN A 123 -5.66 -27.00 -11.25
CA GLN A 123 -4.22 -26.79 -11.20
C GLN A 123 -3.86 -25.34 -10.85
N TYR A 124 -4.51 -24.34 -11.45
CA TYR A 124 -4.29 -22.94 -11.10
C TYR A 124 -4.64 -22.65 -9.65
N LYS A 125 -5.79 -23.15 -9.17
CA LYS A 125 -6.19 -22.98 -7.77
C LYS A 125 -5.20 -23.63 -6.81
N TYR A 126 -4.75 -24.85 -7.11
CA TYR A 126 -3.75 -25.56 -6.31
C TYR A 126 -2.48 -24.74 -6.08
N ASN A 127 -2.01 -24.01 -7.09
CA ASN A 127 -0.80 -23.19 -6.97
C ASN A 127 -0.92 -22.04 -5.97
N PHE A 128 -2.15 -21.57 -5.69
CA PHE A 128 -2.43 -20.43 -4.82
C PHE A 128 -3.21 -20.81 -3.55
N GLN A 129 -3.27 -22.11 -3.25
CA GLN A 129 -3.88 -22.64 -2.05
C GLN A 129 -2.83 -23.32 -1.17
N ASP A 130 -3.03 -23.24 0.14
CA ASP A 130 -2.23 -23.96 1.12
C ASP A 130 -2.58 -25.46 1.14
N LYS A 131 -1.84 -26.23 1.94
CA LYS A 131 -2.08 -27.68 2.12
C LYS A 131 -3.48 -28.06 2.62
N ASN A 132 -4.24 -27.12 3.19
CA ASN A 132 -5.62 -27.33 3.65
C ASN A 132 -6.65 -27.00 2.54
N GLY A 133 -6.20 -26.51 1.39
CA GLY A 133 -7.06 -26.02 0.31
C GLY A 133 -7.53 -24.58 0.52
N ASP A 134 -6.96 -23.85 1.49
CA ASP A 134 -7.30 -22.44 1.75
C ASP A 134 -6.49 -21.54 0.83
N THR A 135 -7.15 -20.58 0.18
CA THR A 135 -6.46 -19.57 -0.64
C THR A 135 -5.52 -18.74 0.23
N TYR A 136 -4.27 -18.57 -0.22
CA TYR A 136 -3.29 -17.77 0.51
C TYR A 136 -3.74 -16.31 0.68
N LEU A 137 -3.17 -15.63 1.68
CA LEU A 137 -3.41 -14.20 1.88
C LEU A 137 -2.87 -13.37 0.71
N GLY A 138 -3.59 -12.32 0.35
CA GLY A 138 -3.40 -11.55 -0.89
C GLY A 138 -2.15 -10.66 -0.94
N ALA A 139 -1.55 -10.36 0.21
CA ALA A 139 -0.41 -9.43 0.30
C ALA A 139 0.66 -9.94 1.28
N ILE A 140 1.76 -9.21 1.42
CA ILE A 140 2.89 -9.62 2.29
C ILE A 140 2.61 -9.30 3.77
N ASP A 141 2.15 -8.09 4.09
CA ASP A 141 1.87 -7.64 5.46
C ASP A 141 0.88 -8.52 6.26
N PRO A 142 -0.20 -9.08 5.66
CA PRO A 142 -1.10 -10.02 6.32
C PRO A 142 -0.42 -11.19 7.04
N PHE A 143 0.72 -11.68 6.54
CA PHE A 143 1.44 -12.80 7.16
C PHE A 143 2.06 -12.43 8.52
N GLN A 144 2.36 -11.15 8.75
CA GLN A 144 2.76 -10.68 10.08
C GLN A 144 1.63 -10.84 11.09
N TYR A 145 0.41 -10.46 10.69
CA TYR A 145 -0.76 -10.58 11.54
C TYR A 145 -1.23 -12.02 11.69
N LEU A 146 -1.03 -12.87 10.69
CA LEU A 146 -1.27 -14.31 10.77
C LEU A 146 -0.41 -14.92 11.88
N ARG A 147 0.91 -14.74 11.81
CA ARG A 147 1.85 -15.21 12.85
C ARG A 147 1.48 -14.67 14.23
N TYR A 148 1.19 -13.38 14.34
CA TYR A 148 0.81 -12.78 15.62
C TYR A 148 -0.52 -13.32 16.16
N THR A 149 -1.46 -13.66 15.28
CA THR A 149 -2.75 -14.24 15.68
C THR A 149 -2.54 -15.64 16.24
N GLU A 150 -1.71 -16.46 15.58
CA GLU A 150 -1.32 -17.78 16.06
C GLU A 150 -0.60 -17.71 17.42
N ASN A 151 0.39 -16.82 17.56
CA ASN A 151 1.09 -16.59 18.84
C ASN A 151 0.10 -16.20 19.97
N VAL A 152 -0.89 -15.35 19.67
CA VAL A 152 -1.94 -14.98 20.64
C VAL A 152 -2.83 -16.17 20.99
N LEU A 153 -3.12 -17.07 20.04
CA LEU A 153 -3.88 -18.29 20.31
C LEU A 153 -3.08 -19.28 21.15
N ASP A 154 -1.78 -19.42 20.90
CA ASP A 154 -0.89 -20.37 21.54
C ASP A 154 -0.53 -20.00 22.98
N HIS A 155 -0.14 -18.74 23.21
CA HIS A 155 0.39 -18.30 24.51
C HIS A 155 -0.12 -16.92 24.97
N GLY A 156 -1.04 -16.28 24.24
CA GLY A 156 -1.75 -15.08 24.70
C GLY A 156 -1.06 -13.73 24.46
N TYR A 157 0.08 -13.70 23.77
CA TYR A 157 0.80 -12.48 23.38
C TYR A 157 1.34 -12.60 21.95
N MET A 158 1.79 -11.50 21.31
CA MET A 158 2.06 -11.49 19.86
C MET A 158 3.49 -11.91 19.47
N GLY A 159 4.49 -11.64 20.31
CA GLY A 159 5.89 -12.01 20.06
C GLY A 159 6.17 -13.47 20.40
N GLU A 160 7.39 -13.96 20.19
CA GLU A 160 7.78 -15.33 20.55
C GLU A 160 7.96 -15.51 22.06
N GLU A 161 8.41 -14.48 22.78
CA GLU A 161 8.68 -14.58 24.22
C GLU A 161 8.31 -13.32 25.00
N LEU A 162 8.19 -13.46 26.32
CA LEU A 162 8.03 -12.34 27.25
C LEU A 162 9.38 -12.02 27.90
N ARG A 163 9.86 -10.79 27.70
CA ARG A 163 11.01 -10.23 28.41
C ARG A 163 10.51 -9.15 29.35
N GLU A 164 10.68 -9.33 30.66
CA GLU A 164 10.25 -8.35 31.68
C GLU A 164 8.77 -7.92 31.53
N GLY A 165 7.89 -8.87 31.16
CA GLY A 165 6.46 -8.63 30.94
C GLY A 165 6.11 -7.97 29.60
N ALA A 166 7.10 -7.65 28.76
CA ALA A 166 6.88 -7.15 27.41
C ALA A 166 6.96 -8.29 26.37
N SER A 167 5.97 -8.33 25.46
CA SER A 167 5.93 -9.23 24.31
C SER A 167 7.03 -8.88 23.30
N TYR A 168 7.93 -9.82 23.03
CA TYR A 168 9.14 -9.62 22.25
C TYR A 168 9.16 -10.51 20.99
N ASP A 169 9.25 -9.87 19.82
CA ASP A 169 9.41 -10.52 18.52
C ASP A 169 10.90 -10.79 18.28
N THR A 170 11.32 -12.03 18.47
CA THR A 170 12.73 -12.46 18.32
C THR A 170 13.10 -12.73 16.86
N LYS A 171 12.10 -12.86 15.98
CA LYS A 171 12.34 -13.13 14.56
C LYS A 171 12.52 -11.87 13.71
N MET A 172 12.33 -10.68 14.27
CA MET A 172 12.48 -9.40 13.57
C MET A 172 13.64 -8.59 14.14
N LEU A 173 14.42 -7.90 13.31
CA LEU A 173 15.64 -7.20 13.75
C LEU A 173 16.66 -8.16 14.40
N ALA A 174 16.90 -9.28 13.72
CA ALA A 174 17.91 -10.25 14.11
C ALA A 174 19.30 -9.59 14.24
N PRO A 175 20.16 -10.06 15.17
CA PRO A 175 19.90 -11.13 16.15
C PRO A 175 19.21 -10.63 17.45
N ILE A 176 18.90 -9.33 17.55
CA ILE A 176 18.51 -8.68 18.81
C ILE A 176 17.03 -8.92 19.14
N GLY A 177 16.16 -8.78 18.13
CA GLY A 177 14.71 -8.79 18.29
C GLY A 177 14.12 -7.39 18.53
N LYS A 178 12.79 -7.30 18.61
CA LYS A 178 12.05 -6.05 18.87
C LYS A 178 10.80 -6.30 19.70
N VAL A 179 10.47 -5.37 20.59
CA VAL A 179 9.17 -5.38 21.29
C VAL A 179 8.04 -5.28 20.27
N SER A 180 7.14 -6.27 20.24
CA SER A 180 6.04 -6.35 19.27
C SER A 180 4.98 -5.26 19.47
N GLY A 181 4.90 -4.71 20.70
CA GLY A 181 3.85 -3.79 21.11
C GLY A 181 2.50 -4.51 21.27
N PHE A 182 1.41 -3.75 21.23
CA PHE A 182 0.04 -4.27 21.17
C PHE A 182 -0.64 -3.73 19.91
N SER A 183 -1.25 -4.63 19.14
CA SER A 183 -2.09 -4.32 17.98
C SER A 183 -3.45 -4.96 18.20
N LEU A 184 -4.55 -4.24 17.97
CA LEU A 184 -5.90 -4.80 18.14
C LEU A 184 -6.19 -5.95 17.16
N HIS A 185 -5.59 -5.88 15.97
CA HIS A 185 -5.97 -6.75 14.85
C HIS A 185 -5.73 -8.25 15.14
N PRO A 186 -4.54 -8.71 15.61
CA PRO A 186 -4.32 -10.11 15.93
C PRO A 186 -5.21 -10.65 17.06
N TYR A 187 -5.47 -9.85 18.10
CA TYR A 187 -6.37 -10.28 19.18
C TYR A 187 -7.80 -10.42 18.68
N LEU A 188 -8.30 -9.46 17.89
CA LEU A 188 -9.65 -9.54 17.32
C LEU A 188 -9.78 -10.78 16.42
N SER A 189 -8.79 -11.02 15.55
CA SER A 189 -8.75 -12.21 14.69
C SER A 189 -8.74 -13.50 15.52
N ALA A 190 -7.96 -13.58 16.60
CA ALA A 190 -7.92 -14.74 17.50
C ALA A 190 -9.27 -14.99 18.20
N TYR A 191 -9.97 -13.94 18.65
CA TYR A 191 -11.30 -14.09 19.24
C TYR A 191 -12.35 -14.51 18.21
N ILE A 192 -12.33 -13.93 17.01
CA ILE A 192 -13.23 -14.34 15.93
C ILE A 192 -12.95 -15.80 15.56
N TYR A 193 -11.69 -16.20 15.45
CA TYR A 193 -11.30 -17.59 15.24
C TYR A 193 -11.89 -18.51 16.32
N LYS A 194 -11.72 -18.19 17.60
CA LYS A 194 -12.31 -19.00 18.70
C LYS A 194 -13.83 -19.13 18.58
N ILE A 195 -14.53 -18.05 18.20
CA ILE A 195 -15.97 -18.06 18.02
C ILE A 195 -16.38 -18.91 16.81
N VAL A 196 -15.75 -18.71 15.65
CA VAL A 196 -16.10 -19.45 14.43
C VAL A 196 -15.73 -20.92 14.57
N HIS A 197 -14.53 -21.22 15.08
CA HIS A 197 -14.06 -22.58 15.30
C HIS A 197 -14.95 -23.37 16.28
N PHE A 198 -15.61 -22.69 17.23
CA PHE A 198 -16.59 -23.33 18.10
C PHE A 198 -17.78 -23.91 17.32
N PHE A 199 -18.26 -23.21 16.29
CA PHE A 199 -19.38 -23.65 15.44
C PHE A 199 -18.94 -24.48 14.23
N LYS A 200 -17.75 -24.22 13.68
CA LYS A 200 -17.18 -24.86 12.49
C LYS A 200 -15.75 -25.32 12.79
N ARG A 201 -15.60 -26.59 13.16
CA ARG A 201 -14.34 -27.15 13.71
C ARG A 201 -13.19 -27.24 12.70
N ASP A 202 -13.50 -27.25 11.42
CA ASP A 202 -12.55 -27.25 10.30
C ASP A 202 -12.04 -25.85 9.94
N THR A 203 -12.49 -24.79 10.62
CA THR A 203 -12.01 -23.43 10.34
C THR A 203 -10.54 -23.25 10.72
N THR A 204 -9.76 -22.68 9.79
CA THR A 204 -8.36 -22.31 9.97
C THR A 204 -8.22 -20.82 10.31
N VAL A 205 -7.05 -20.43 10.82
CA VAL A 205 -6.74 -19.02 11.13
C VAL A 205 -6.62 -18.20 9.83
N VAL A 206 -6.11 -18.82 8.75
CA VAL A 206 -6.00 -18.22 7.41
C VAL A 206 -7.38 -17.80 6.90
N GLN A 207 -8.38 -18.69 6.97
CA GLN A 207 -9.77 -18.38 6.57
C GLN A 207 -10.34 -17.17 7.30
N VAL A 208 -10.09 -17.05 8.61
CA VAL A 208 -10.56 -15.92 9.41
C VAL A 208 -9.89 -14.64 8.94
N LEU A 209 -8.56 -14.61 8.84
CA LEU A 209 -7.84 -13.42 8.37
C LEU A 209 -8.25 -13.04 6.95
N PHE A 210 -8.43 -14.01 6.06
CA PHE A 210 -8.88 -13.76 4.70
C PHE A 210 -10.22 -13.00 4.69
N ALA A 211 -11.16 -13.37 5.56
CA ALA A 211 -12.47 -12.71 5.67
C ALA A 211 -12.46 -11.40 6.49
N MET A 212 -11.40 -11.11 7.26
CA MET A 212 -11.36 -9.95 8.16
C MET A 212 -11.67 -8.60 7.49
N PRO A 213 -11.14 -8.28 6.30
CA PRO A 213 -11.44 -7.01 5.64
C PRO A 213 -12.93 -6.84 5.33
N ALA A 214 -13.58 -7.90 4.82
CA ALA A 214 -15.01 -7.91 4.54
C ALA A 214 -15.85 -7.71 5.82
N ILE A 215 -15.46 -8.36 6.93
CA ILE A 215 -16.12 -8.20 8.23
C ILE A 215 -16.01 -6.75 8.72
N ILE A 216 -14.79 -6.18 8.72
CA ILE A 216 -14.55 -4.82 9.24
C ILE A 216 -15.28 -3.77 8.40
N ILE A 217 -15.26 -3.88 7.06
CA ILE A 217 -15.98 -2.94 6.20
C ILE A 217 -17.49 -3.16 6.27
N GLY A 218 -17.98 -4.40 6.34
CA GLY A 218 -19.39 -4.66 6.63
C GLY A 218 -19.85 -3.94 7.90
N LEU A 219 -19.06 -4.02 8.98
CA LEU A 219 -19.34 -3.31 10.23
C LEU A 219 -19.26 -1.78 10.08
N SER A 220 -18.41 -1.25 9.19
CA SER A 220 -18.26 0.19 8.99
C SER A 220 -19.42 0.83 8.22
N LEU A 221 -20.08 0.06 7.35
CA LEU A 221 -21.27 0.52 6.62
C LEU A 221 -22.45 0.78 7.56
N ILE A 222 -22.52 0.12 8.72
CA ILE A 222 -23.59 0.30 9.70
C ILE A 222 -23.62 1.73 10.29
N PRO A 223 -22.56 2.24 10.96
CA PRO A 223 -22.54 3.60 11.46
C PRO A 223 -22.68 4.63 10.31
N LEU A 224 -22.07 4.38 9.15
CA LEU A 224 -22.25 5.26 7.98
C LEU A 224 -23.73 5.35 7.57
N PHE A 225 -24.43 4.23 7.50
CA PHE A 225 -25.86 4.18 7.16
C PHE A 225 -26.66 5.07 8.12
N PHE A 226 -26.42 4.97 9.42
CA PHE A 226 -27.14 5.78 10.42
C PHE A 226 -26.79 7.28 10.34
N ILE A 227 -25.52 7.63 10.11
CA ILE A 227 -25.09 9.02 9.90
C ILE A 227 -25.83 9.63 8.71
N VAL A 228 -25.77 8.99 7.55
CA VAL A 228 -26.36 9.52 6.31
C VAL A 228 -27.89 9.54 6.40
N ARG A 229 -28.49 8.54 7.05
CA ARG A 229 -29.94 8.46 7.27
C ARG A 229 -30.48 9.68 8.02
N LYS A 230 -29.73 10.23 8.99
CA LYS A 230 -30.14 11.45 9.71
C LYS A 230 -30.28 12.66 8.79
N PHE A 231 -29.38 12.80 7.81
CA PHE A 231 -29.38 13.95 6.90
C PHE A 231 -30.34 13.78 5.72
N GLY A 232 -30.25 12.64 5.03
CA GLY A 232 -30.94 12.42 3.76
C GLY A 232 -32.14 11.47 3.83
N GLY A 233 -32.24 10.62 4.85
CA GLY A 233 -33.22 9.53 4.98
C GLY A 233 -32.70 8.19 4.46
N ASN A 234 -33.56 7.16 4.44
CA ASN A 234 -33.15 5.79 4.09
C ASN A 234 -32.55 5.65 2.68
N ILE A 235 -33.08 6.37 1.69
CA ILE A 235 -32.57 6.33 0.30
C ILE A 235 -31.17 6.93 0.22
N ALA A 236 -30.92 8.05 0.90
CA ALA A 236 -29.58 8.63 0.97
C ALA A 236 -28.58 7.65 1.58
N ALA A 237 -28.98 6.99 2.68
CA ALA A 237 -28.15 6.03 3.38
C ALA A 237 -27.83 4.80 2.51
N LEU A 238 -28.82 4.26 1.80
CA LEU A 238 -28.62 3.17 0.84
C LEU A 238 -27.60 3.57 -0.24
N ILE A 239 -27.81 4.72 -0.91
CA ILE A 239 -26.92 5.19 -1.98
C ILE A 239 -25.50 5.40 -1.45
N ALA A 240 -25.35 6.10 -0.32
CA ALA A 240 -24.04 6.38 0.28
C ALA A 240 -23.28 5.13 0.67
N THR A 241 -23.95 4.16 1.29
CA THR A 241 -23.31 2.92 1.75
C THR A 241 -23.02 1.96 0.60
N SER A 242 -23.88 1.88 -0.42
CA SER A 242 -23.59 1.12 -1.65
C SER A 242 -22.42 1.73 -2.43
N PHE A 243 -22.33 3.07 -2.48
CA PHE A 243 -21.17 3.76 -3.04
C PHE A 243 -19.88 3.36 -2.32
N VAL A 244 -19.84 3.49 -1.00
CA VAL A 244 -18.65 3.10 -0.21
C VAL A 244 -18.34 1.61 -0.34
N ALA A 245 -19.36 0.75 -0.44
CA ALA A 245 -19.15 -0.69 -0.60
C ALA A 245 -18.42 -1.05 -1.91
N LEU A 246 -18.64 -0.27 -2.98
CA LEU A 246 -18.14 -0.53 -4.34
C LEU A 246 -16.98 0.40 -4.76
N GLU A 247 -16.54 1.30 -3.89
CA GLU A 247 -15.54 2.29 -4.26
C GLU A 247 -14.14 1.66 -4.41
N ASP A 248 -13.48 2.00 -5.52
CA ASP A 248 -12.22 1.40 -6.00
C ASP A 248 -11.06 1.54 -5.00
N ASN A 249 -10.77 2.76 -4.53
CA ASN A 249 -9.66 3.01 -3.61
C ASN A 249 -9.81 2.25 -2.29
N LEU A 250 -11.04 2.07 -1.82
CA LEU A 250 -11.33 1.30 -0.63
C LEU A 250 -11.27 -0.20 -0.91
N LEU A 251 -11.79 -0.68 -2.04
CA LEU A 251 -11.73 -2.10 -2.42
C LEU A 251 -10.27 -2.56 -2.48
N ASN A 252 -9.39 -1.86 -3.21
CA ASN A 252 -7.97 -2.25 -3.36
C ASN A 252 -7.21 -2.49 -2.04
N ARG A 253 -7.65 -1.89 -0.92
CA ARG A 253 -7.04 -2.06 0.40
C ARG A 253 -7.85 -2.91 1.37
N THR A 254 -9.02 -3.39 0.96
CA THR A 254 -9.95 -4.12 1.83
C THR A 254 -10.57 -5.35 1.16
N MET A 255 -9.93 -5.87 0.11
CA MET A 255 -10.29 -7.16 -0.46
C MET A 255 -9.96 -8.30 0.50
N GLY A 256 -10.67 -9.41 0.35
CA GLY A 256 -10.38 -10.66 1.04
C GLY A 256 -8.94 -11.07 0.79
N GLY A 257 -8.27 -11.53 1.86
CA GLY A 257 -6.84 -11.82 1.85
C GLY A 257 -5.94 -10.62 2.12
N PHE A 258 -6.41 -9.37 1.98
CA PHE A 258 -5.68 -8.15 2.38
C PHE A 258 -5.94 -7.82 3.86
N ALA A 259 -5.59 -8.75 4.76
CA ALA A 259 -5.84 -8.64 6.19
C ALA A 259 -4.89 -7.66 6.91
N ASP A 260 -5.06 -6.36 6.66
CA ASP A 260 -4.35 -5.28 7.35
C ASP A 260 -5.34 -4.39 8.14
N THR A 261 -4.79 -3.36 8.76
CA THR A 261 -5.46 -2.42 9.67
C THR A 261 -6.24 -1.31 8.95
N ASP A 262 -6.19 -1.24 7.62
CA ASP A 262 -6.82 -0.18 6.81
C ASP A 262 -8.33 -0.05 7.07
N GLY A 263 -9.05 -1.18 7.22
CA GLY A 263 -10.49 -1.17 7.49
C GLY A 263 -10.88 -0.46 8.80
N TYR A 264 -10.01 -0.47 9.82
CA TYR A 264 -10.26 0.27 11.07
C TYR A 264 -10.17 1.78 10.88
N GLY A 265 -9.41 2.23 9.87
CA GLY A 265 -9.38 3.62 9.41
C GLY A 265 -10.71 4.13 8.90
N ILE A 266 -11.67 3.24 8.61
CA ILE A 266 -13.04 3.60 8.23
C ILE A 266 -14.01 3.35 9.39
N LEU A 267 -13.97 2.16 10.00
CA LEU A 267 -14.90 1.76 11.06
C LEU A 267 -14.84 2.68 12.29
N LEU A 268 -13.64 2.92 12.83
CA LEU A 268 -13.52 3.62 14.11
C LEU A 268 -13.85 5.12 14.00
N PRO A 269 -13.43 5.86 12.94
CA PRO A 269 -13.92 7.21 12.70
C PRO A 269 -15.44 7.30 12.64
N LEU A 270 -16.09 6.39 11.92
CA LEU A 270 -17.54 6.39 11.78
C LEU A 270 -18.25 6.09 13.10
N LEU A 271 -17.69 5.19 13.93
CA LEU A 271 -18.21 4.94 15.28
C LEU A 271 -18.08 6.18 16.18
N VAL A 272 -16.93 6.86 16.16
CA VAL A 272 -16.75 8.13 16.90
C VAL A 272 -17.78 9.15 16.41
N MET A 273 -17.92 9.33 15.10
CA MET A 273 -18.85 10.30 14.50
C MET A 273 -20.30 10.00 14.85
N VAL A 274 -20.77 8.76 14.68
CA VAL A 274 -22.17 8.43 14.94
C VAL A 274 -22.50 8.62 16.42
N PHE A 275 -21.64 8.16 17.34
CA PHE A 275 -21.90 8.33 18.78
C PHE A 275 -21.80 9.79 19.21
N PHE A 276 -20.85 10.56 18.68
CA PHE A 276 -20.77 11.99 18.96
C PHE A 276 -22.01 12.73 18.45
N MET A 277 -22.46 12.43 17.24
CA MET A 277 -23.69 13.01 16.69
C MET A 277 -24.93 12.62 17.48
N GLU A 278 -25.07 11.36 17.92
CA GLU A 278 -26.18 10.94 18.78
C GLU A 278 -26.15 11.65 20.14
N SER A 279 -24.96 11.98 20.66
CA SER A 279 -24.84 12.79 21.88
C SER A 279 -25.35 14.23 21.70
N LEU A 280 -25.22 14.80 20.49
CA LEU A 280 -25.75 16.13 20.17
C LEU A 280 -27.26 16.11 19.88
N ASP A 281 -27.77 15.04 19.25
CA ASP A 281 -29.17 14.95 18.80
C ASP A 281 -30.15 14.51 19.91
N THR A 282 -29.67 13.72 20.88
CA THR A 282 -30.52 13.13 21.93
C THR A 282 -31.28 14.22 22.72
N GLU A 283 -32.57 14.04 22.94
CA GLU A 283 -33.43 14.97 23.68
C GLU A 283 -32.92 15.29 25.10
N ALA A 284 -33.13 16.54 25.54
CA ALA A 284 -32.64 17.07 26.83
C ALA A 284 -33.11 16.26 28.05
N ASN A 285 -34.30 15.68 27.99
CA ASN A 285 -34.88 14.89 29.07
C ASN A 285 -34.22 13.50 29.25
N THR A 286 -33.31 13.09 28.35
CA THR A 286 -32.66 11.75 28.42
C THR A 286 -31.15 11.84 28.68
N LYS A 287 -30.76 12.55 29.75
CA LYS A 287 -29.35 12.80 30.13
C LYS A 287 -28.48 11.54 30.17
N LYS A 288 -29.00 10.40 30.65
CA LYS A 288 -28.25 9.12 30.71
C LYS A 288 -27.83 8.63 29.33
N LYS A 289 -28.75 8.62 28.34
CA LYS A 289 -28.44 8.20 26.97
C LYS A 289 -27.42 9.13 26.32
N ARG A 290 -27.59 10.43 26.52
CA ARG A 290 -26.68 11.46 26.00
C ARG A 290 -25.23 11.25 26.49
N VAL A 291 -25.05 11.07 27.80
CA VAL A 291 -23.74 10.79 28.40
C VAL A 291 -23.18 9.45 27.92
N THR A 292 -24.03 8.43 27.79
CA THR A 292 -23.61 7.12 27.27
C THR A 292 -23.01 7.23 25.87
N PHE A 293 -23.68 7.94 24.94
CA PHE A 293 -23.16 8.14 23.60
C PHE A 293 -21.85 8.93 23.58
N MET A 294 -21.71 9.96 24.42
CA MET A 294 -20.45 10.69 24.56
C MET A 294 -19.31 9.80 25.08
N LEU A 295 -19.58 8.94 26.08
CA LEU A 295 -18.60 7.98 26.59
C LEU A 295 -18.24 6.92 25.53
N LEU A 296 -19.20 6.44 24.74
CA LEU A 296 -18.96 5.53 23.63
C LEU A 296 -18.13 6.17 22.52
N ALA A 297 -18.37 7.45 22.21
CA ALA A 297 -17.56 8.21 21.26
C ALA A 297 -16.12 8.35 21.76
N ALA A 298 -15.93 8.71 23.03
CA ALA A 298 -14.62 8.84 23.65
C ALA A 298 -13.88 7.49 23.74
N PHE A 299 -14.58 6.42 24.12
CA PHE A 299 -14.03 5.06 24.14
C PHE A 299 -13.60 4.61 22.74
N SER A 300 -14.44 4.83 21.73
CA SER A 300 -14.11 4.52 20.32
C SER A 300 -12.89 5.31 19.84
N MET A 301 -12.74 6.57 20.28
CA MET A 301 -11.56 7.39 20.00
C MET A 301 -10.31 6.81 20.67
N GLY A 302 -10.42 6.39 21.94
CA GLY A 302 -9.34 5.69 22.65
C GLY A 302 -8.90 4.42 21.92
N LEU A 303 -9.85 3.59 21.49
CA LEU A 303 -9.60 2.40 20.70
C LEU A 303 -8.96 2.72 19.33
N PHE A 304 -9.42 3.79 18.66
CA PHE A 304 -8.88 4.25 17.38
C PHE A 304 -7.39 4.58 17.48
N THR A 305 -6.95 5.12 18.61
CA THR A 305 -5.53 5.36 18.81
C THR A 305 -4.70 4.09 18.79
N ARG A 306 -5.25 2.90 19.05
CA ARG A 306 -4.52 1.61 19.02
C ARG A 306 -4.43 0.99 17.63
N THR A 307 -5.20 1.47 16.66
CA THR A 307 -5.21 0.93 15.30
C THR A 307 -4.54 1.85 14.30
N TRP A 308 -4.65 3.17 14.47
CA TRP A 308 -4.08 4.12 13.52
C TRP A 308 -3.51 5.37 14.18
N THR A 309 -2.42 5.90 13.62
CA THR A 309 -1.72 7.09 14.15
C THR A 309 -2.42 8.40 13.79
N GLY A 310 -3.24 8.42 12.73
CA GLY A 310 -3.99 9.58 12.25
C GLY A 310 -5.28 9.89 13.03
N TRP A 311 -5.48 9.32 14.21
CA TRP A 311 -6.70 9.49 15.02
C TRP A 311 -7.06 10.95 15.33
N TRP A 312 -6.05 11.81 15.43
CA TRP A 312 -6.18 13.23 15.75
C TRP A 312 -6.94 14.01 14.67
N VAL A 313 -6.94 13.55 13.42
CA VAL A 313 -7.69 14.18 12.32
C VAL A 313 -9.18 14.17 12.61
N ILE A 314 -9.72 13.03 13.08
CA ILE A 314 -11.14 12.88 13.39
C ILE A 314 -11.50 13.65 14.66
N LEU A 315 -10.61 13.64 15.66
CA LEU A 315 -10.80 14.46 16.87
C LEU A 315 -10.91 15.95 16.50
N GLY A 316 -9.96 16.46 15.72
CA GLY A 316 -9.94 17.86 15.25
C GLY A 316 -11.16 18.20 14.39
N LEU A 317 -11.53 17.32 13.44
CA LEU A 317 -12.71 17.46 12.59
C LEU A 317 -13.98 17.67 13.41
N LEU A 318 -14.23 16.81 14.42
CA LEU A 318 -15.45 16.86 15.22
C LEU A 318 -15.48 18.05 16.18
N ILE A 319 -14.34 18.41 16.78
CA ILE A 319 -14.24 19.60 17.64
C ILE A 319 -14.52 20.86 16.81
N THR A 320 -13.85 21.03 15.67
CA THR A 320 -14.03 22.20 14.81
C THR A 320 -15.46 22.29 14.30
N SER A 321 -16.03 21.17 13.83
CA SER A 321 -17.43 21.14 13.36
C SER A 321 -18.41 21.45 14.49
N GLY A 322 -18.15 20.95 15.71
CA GLY A 322 -18.95 21.21 16.90
C GLY A 322 -18.90 22.68 17.30
N ILE A 323 -17.71 23.28 17.37
CA ILE A 323 -17.52 24.70 17.70
C ILE A 323 -18.22 25.61 16.67
N LEU A 324 -18.06 25.33 15.37
CA LEU A 324 -18.72 26.10 14.32
C LEU A 324 -20.25 25.97 14.37
N TYR A 325 -20.75 24.77 14.69
CA TYR A 325 -22.18 24.56 14.93
C TYR A 325 -22.69 25.34 16.15
N LEU A 326 -21.90 25.45 17.22
CA LEU A 326 -22.25 26.24 18.40
C LEU A 326 -22.29 27.73 18.09
N PHE A 327 -21.32 28.26 17.36
CA PHE A 327 -21.35 29.63 16.88
C PHE A 327 -22.59 29.89 16.02
N TYR A 328 -22.95 28.95 15.16
CA TYR A 328 -24.17 29.02 14.37
C TYR A 328 -25.45 29.08 15.23
N LEU A 329 -25.55 28.25 16.29
CA LEU A 329 -26.69 28.33 17.22
C LEU A 329 -26.76 29.68 17.94
N VAL A 330 -25.60 30.23 18.35
CA VAL A 330 -25.53 31.57 18.95
C VAL A 330 -25.96 32.65 17.96
N LEU A 331 -25.58 32.55 16.68
CA LEU A 331 -25.96 33.50 15.64
C LEU A 331 -27.47 33.46 15.32
N LEU A 332 -28.07 32.26 15.28
CA LEU A 332 -29.52 32.13 15.10
C LEU A 332 -30.30 32.82 16.21
N GLU A 333 -29.76 32.79 17.43
CA GLU A 333 -30.40 33.28 18.64
C GLU A 333 -29.86 34.66 19.07
N HIS A 334 -29.18 35.38 18.16
CA HIS A 334 -28.43 36.59 18.53
C HIS A 334 -29.31 37.70 19.12
N GLN A 335 -30.57 37.83 18.66
CA GLN A 335 -31.48 38.86 19.17
C GLN A 335 -31.85 38.60 20.64
N ASP A 336 -32.25 37.37 20.96
CA ASP A 336 -32.59 36.96 22.33
C ASP A 336 -31.36 37.06 23.25
N ILE A 337 -30.21 36.60 22.77
CA ILE A 337 -28.94 36.64 23.51
C ILE A 337 -28.53 38.09 23.77
N PHE A 338 -28.64 38.98 22.78
CA PHE A 338 -28.28 40.38 22.93
C PHE A 338 -29.19 41.12 23.92
N GLN A 339 -30.50 40.89 23.85
CA GLN A 339 -31.46 41.47 24.80
C GLN A 339 -31.19 41.00 26.23
N HIS A 340 -30.94 39.70 26.42
CA HIS A 340 -30.61 39.15 27.74
C HIS A 340 -29.29 39.69 28.28
N LEU A 341 -28.28 39.79 27.41
CA LEU A 341 -26.97 40.30 27.76
C LEU A 341 -27.05 41.77 28.17
N GLN A 342 -27.79 42.60 27.43
CA GLN A 342 -27.96 44.02 27.74
C GLN A 342 -28.64 44.20 29.11
N HIS A 343 -29.70 43.43 29.38
CA HIS A 343 -30.37 43.43 30.69
C HIS A 343 -29.43 43.03 31.85
N LEU A 344 -28.51 42.08 31.64
CA LEU A 344 -27.52 41.70 32.66
C LEU A 344 -26.39 42.71 32.81
N LEU A 345 -25.95 43.33 31.71
CA LEU A 345 -24.92 44.36 31.72
C LEU A 345 -25.37 45.62 32.47
N ASP A 346 -26.63 46.03 32.29
CA ASP A 346 -27.22 47.19 32.97
C ASP A 346 -27.30 47.00 34.50
N ARG A 347 -27.39 45.75 34.98
CA ARG A 347 -27.42 45.41 36.41
C ARG A 347 -26.05 45.20 37.04
N SER A 348 -25.00 45.03 36.24
CA SER A 348 -23.66 44.69 36.71
C SER A 348 -22.83 45.93 37.08
N LYS A 349 -22.29 45.97 38.29
CA LYS A 349 -21.58 47.14 38.84
C LYS A 349 -20.06 47.08 38.63
N SER A 350 -19.50 45.89 38.39
CA SER A 350 -18.06 45.70 38.17
C SER A 350 -17.71 45.08 36.82
N LEU A 351 -16.48 45.32 36.34
CA LEU A 351 -15.96 44.70 35.11
C LEU A 351 -15.96 43.17 35.19
N LYS A 352 -15.66 42.58 36.35
CA LYS A 352 -15.73 41.13 36.58
C LYS A 352 -17.16 40.60 36.42
N GLU A 353 -18.17 41.33 36.90
CA GLU A 353 -19.57 40.97 36.73
C GLU A 353 -20.03 41.10 35.28
N LYS A 354 -19.57 42.12 34.54
CA LYS A 354 -19.82 42.28 33.10
C LYS A 354 -19.25 41.12 32.29
N ILE A 355 -18.01 40.72 32.57
CA ILE A 355 -17.35 39.58 31.92
C ILE A 355 -18.11 38.27 32.25
N LYS A 356 -18.48 38.09 33.52
CA LYS A 356 -19.25 36.92 33.98
C LYS A 356 -20.63 36.86 33.33
N ALA A 357 -21.33 37.99 33.20
CA ALA A 357 -22.61 38.09 32.51
C ALA A 357 -22.48 37.75 31.03
N GLY A 358 -21.47 38.30 30.33
CA GLY A 358 -21.15 37.93 28.95
C GLY A 358 -20.95 36.42 28.78
N PHE A 359 -20.14 35.82 29.65
CA PHE A 359 -19.87 34.39 29.63
C PHE A 359 -21.13 33.54 29.90
N LEU A 360 -21.89 33.82 30.96
CA LEU A 360 -23.12 33.08 31.26
C LEU A 360 -24.16 33.20 30.13
N THR A 361 -24.26 34.36 29.50
CA THR A 361 -25.22 34.58 28.43
C THR A 361 -24.84 33.83 27.15
N LEU A 362 -23.56 33.86 26.78
CA LEU A 362 -23.08 33.19 25.56
C LEU A 362 -23.07 31.65 25.68
N PHE A 363 -22.83 31.11 26.88
CA PHE A 363 -22.61 29.68 27.08
C PHE A 363 -23.78 28.96 27.80
N TRP A 364 -24.59 29.65 28.59
CA TRP A 364 -25.57 29.04 29.51
C TRP A 364 -27.01 29.57 29.39
N HIS A 365 -27.29 30.46 28.43
CA HIS A 365 -28.62 31.08 28.29
C HIS A 365 -29.70 30.10 27.75
N LYS A 366 -29.49 29.49 26.58
CA LYS A 366 -30.41 28.48 26.02
C LYS A 366 -29.94 27.05 26.28
N GLU A 367 -30.89 26.15 26.54
CA GLU A 367 -30.60 24.75 26.86
C GLU A 367 -29.89 24.01 25.72
N ASP A 368 -30.18 24.34 24.46
CA ASP A 368 -29.51 23.79 23.28
C ASP A 368 -28.05 24.22 23.18
N ILE A 369 -27.75 25.50 23.42
CA ILE A 369 -26.37 26.05 23.41
C ILE A 369 -25.56 25.45 24.56
N LYS A 370 -26.14 25.45 25.77
CA LYS A 370 -25.54 24.82 26.96
C LYS A 370 -25.25 23.34 26.70
N THR A 371 -26.24 22.61 26.18
CA THR A 371 -26.09 21.20 25.82
C THR A 371 -24.93 21.02 24.85
N GLY A 372 -24.90 21.79 23.76
CA GLY A 372 -23.89 21.64 22.74
C GLY A 372 -22.48 21.91 23.28
N TRP A 373 -22.27 22.95 24.09
CA TRP A 373 -20.98 23.18 24.76
C TRP A 373 -20.60 22.04 25.71
N THR A 374 -21.54 21.55 26.52
CA THR A 374 -21.27 20.42 27.43
C THR A 374 -20.87 19.16 26.68
N MET A 375 -21.46 18.89 25.50
CA MET A 375 -21.11 17.73 24.69
C MET A 375 -19.77 17.90 23.99
N VAL A 376 -19.46 19.07 23.41
CA VAL A 376 -18.17 19.33 22.76
C VAL A 376 -17.03 19.25 23.78
N PHE A 377 -17.10 19.99 24.89
CA PHE A 377 -16.07 19.95 25.92
C PHE A 377 -16.00 18.60 26.64
N GLY A 378 -17.14 17.98 26.91
CA GLY A 378 -17.21 16.64 27.49
C GLY A 378 -16.50 15.62 26.59
N PHE A 379 -16.79 15.64 25.28
CA PHE A 379 -16.12 14.76 24.31
C PHE A 379 -14.60 14.94 24.30
N VAL A 380 -14.10 16.18 24.36
CA VAL A 380 -12.65 16.45 24.44
C VAL A 380 -12.03 15.84 25.70
N ILE A 381 -12.63 16.13 26.87
CA ILE A 381 -12.12 15.65 28.16
C ILE A 381 -12.13 14.12 28.22
N PHE A 382 -13.27 13.51 27.88
CA PHE A 382 -13.39 12.06 27.92
C PHE A 382 -12.52 11.37 26.86
N SER A 383 -12.33 11.98 25.68
CA SER A 383 -11.39 11.45 24.69
C SER A 383 -9.96 11.48 25.20
N PHE A 384 -9.53 12.57 25.86
CA PHE A 384 -8.20 12.62 26.46
C PHE A 384 -8.00 11.59 27.58
N ILE A 385 -9.02 11.39 28.42
CA ILE A 385 -9.01 10.31 29.43
C ILE A 385 -8.91 8.95 28.75
N ALA A 386 -9.73 8.68 27.73
CA ALA A 386 -9.67 7.42 26.99
C ALA A 386 -8.31 7.20 26.34
N ILE A 387 -7.74 8.21 25.67
CA ILE A 387 -6.39 8.12 25.08
C ILE A 387 -5.35 7.83 26.15
N LEU A 388 -5.43 8.46 27.32
CA LEU A 388 -4.53 8.19 28.44
C LEU A 388 -4.66 6.74 28.93
N LEU A 389 -5.88 6.22 29.09
CA LEU A 389 -6.14 4.84 29.51
C LEU A 389 -5.63 3.83 28.47
N PHE A 390 -5.89 4.10 27.19
CA PHE A 390 -5.49 3.19 26.12
C PHE A 390 -4.00 3.26 25.84
N ARG A 391 -3.32 4.42 25.82
CA ARG A 391 -1.93 4.54 25.35
C ARG A 391 -0.90 4.87 26.44
N GLY A 392 -1.35 5.23 27.64
CA GLY A 392 -0.49 5.63 28.75
C GLY A 392 0.04 7.07 28.65
N TRP A 393 0.61 7.54 29.76
CA TRP A 393 1.05 8.93 29.94
C TRP A 393 2.13 9.36 28.96
N THR A 394 3.13 8.51 28.71
CA THR A 394 4.26 8.81 27.83
C THR A 394 3.81 9.11 26.40
N TYR A 395 2.91 8.29 25.87
CA TYR A 395 2.32 8.53 24.55
C TYR A 395 1.45 9.77 24.56
N PHE A 396 0.56 9.93 25.55
CA PHE A 396 -0.34 11.08 25.65
C PHE A 396 0.43 12.41 25.60
N LYS A 397 1.47 12.58 26.43
CA LYS A 397 2.29 13.81 26.46
C LYS A 397 2.98 14.07 25.12
N ARG A 398 3.58 13.03 24.52
CA ARG A 398 4.27 13.13 23.23
C ARG A 398 3.29 13.50 22.11
N SER A 399 2.14 12.84 22.05
CA SER A 399 1.14 13.03 20.99
C SER A 399 0.36 14.33 21.09
N LEU A 400 0.11 14.88 22.28
CA LEU A 400 -0.59 16.16 22.41
C LEU A 400 0.21 17.30 21.76
N PHE A 401 1.53 17.32 21.94
CA PHE A 401 2.42 18.32 21.33
C PHE A 401 2.73 18.01 19.86
N ILE A 402 3.07 16.75 19.56
CA ILE A 402 3.51 16.36 18.22
C ILE A 402 2.34 16.27 17.23
N ASN A 403 1.24 15.61 17.58
CA ASN A 403 0.20 15.26 16.59
C ASN A 403 -0.83 16.38 16.35
N LEU A 404 -1.10 17.25 17.32
CA LEU A 404 -2.07 18.35 17.16
C LEU A 404 -1.46 19.62 16.53
N ILE A 405 -0.15 19.82 16.66
CA ILE A 405 0.53 21.05 16.23
C ILE A 405 1.63 20.75 15.21
N TYR A 406 2.62 19.90 15.57
CA TYR A 406 3.80 19.69 14.73
C TYR A 406 3.50 18.87 13.46
N VAL A 407 2.69 17.82 13.55
CA VAL A 407 2.37 16.93 12.43
C VAL A 407 1.62 17.68 11.32
N PRO A 408 0.52 18.42 11.56
CA PRO A 408 -0.13 19.23 10.52
C PRO A 408 0.84 20.20 9.83
N LEU A 409 1.71 20.86 10.60
CA LEU A 409 2.73 21.78 10.06
C LEU A 409 3.80 21.04 9.23
N ASN A 410 4.23 19.86 9.67
CA ASN A 410 5.25 19.06 8.97
C ASN A 410 4.69 18.40 7.69
N TYR A 411 3.43 17.96 7.69
CA TYR A 411 2.73 17.51 6.47
C TYR A 411 2.59 18.66 5.47
N ALA A 412 2.26 19.88 5.95
CA ALA A 412 2.18 21.08 5.10
C ALA A 412 3.55 21.49 4.53
N GLN A 413 4.66 21.14 5.20
CA GLN A 413 6.04 21.40 4.78
C GLN A 413 6.68 20.22 4.01
N GLY A 414 5.96 19.13 3.76
CA GLY A 414 6.44 18.01 2.94
C GLY A 414 7.39 17.01 3.63
N GLY A 415 7.44 16.98 4.96
CA GLY A 415 8.45 16.22 5.72
C GLY A 415 8.44 14.69 5.60
N ILE A 416 7.41 14.07 5.00
CA ILE A 416 7.43 12.62 4.67
C ILE A 416 8.23 12.35 3.39
N SER A 417 8.32 13.36 2.52
CA SER A 417 8.98 13.27 1.21
C SER A 417 10.42 13.80 1.21
N SER A 418 10.99 14.12 2.37
CA SER A 418 12.40 14.50 2.43
C SER A 418 13.26 13.29 2.07
N ALA A 419 14.27 13.53 1.21
CA ALA A 419 15.24 12.49 0.83
C ALA A 419 15.96 11.91 2.07
N VAL A 420 16.23 12.76 3.05
CA VAL A 420 16.90 12.45 4.31
C VAL A 420 15.88 12.24 5.44
N LYS A 421 16.03 11.15 6.19
CA LYS A 421 15.04 10.67 7.19
C LYS A 421 14.75 11.64 8.34
N ASN A 422 15.73 12.43 8.80
CA ASN A 422 15.53 13.45 9.83
C ASN A 422 16.64 14.52 9.84
N THR A 423 16.43 15.65 10.50
CA THR A 423 17.43 16.73 10.70
C THR A 423 18.69 16.27 11.42
N GLN A 424 18.63 15.16 12.17
CA GLN A 424 19.76 14.60 12.91
C GLN A 424 20.39 13.35 12.27
N GLU A 425 19.71 12.64 11.37
CA GLU A 425 20.17 11.36 10.79
C GLU A 425 20.39 11.50 9.27
N LEU A 426 21.59 11.23 8.76
CA LEU A 426 21.93 11.33 7.32
C LEU A 426 21.55 10.08 6.48
N TRP A 427 20.70 9.20 7.02
CA TRP A 427 20.27 7.97 6.36
C TRP A 427 19.19 8.25 5.30
N PRO A 428 19.14 7.43 4.23
CA PRO A 428 18.08 7.53 3.23
C PRO A 428 16.72 7.24 3.84
N ASN A 429 15.69 7.95 3.37
CA ASN A 429 14.32 7.78 3.83
C ASN A 429 13.58 6.75 2.98
N VAL A 430 13.34 5.53 3.50
CA VAL A 430 12.64 4.46 2.75
C VAL A 430 11.24 4.89 2.29
N TYR A 431 10.58 5.79 3.01
CA TYR A 431 9.22 6.24 2.68
C TYR A 431 9.11 6.96 1.34
N THR A 432 10.21 7.44 0.74
CA THR A 432 10.20 8.02 -0.61
C THR A 432 10.07 6.97 -1.71
N THR A 433 10.26 5.69 -1.38
CA THR A 433 10.22 4.56 -2.32
C THR A 433 9.01 3.64 -2.14
N VAL A 434 8.27 3.81 -1.05
CA VAL A 434 7.04 3.05 -0.79
C VAL A 434 5.96 3.58 -1.73
N ALA A 435 5.53 2.74 -2.69
CA ALA A 435 4.57 3.12 -3.71
C ALA A 435 3.27 3.74 -3.13
N GLU A 436 2.84 3.28 -1.95
CA GLU A 436 1.66 3.79 -1.25
C GLU A 436 1.79 5.25 -0.79
N LEU A 437 3.02 5.74 -0.56
CA LEU A 437 3.32 7.08 -0.03
C LEU A 437 3.69 8.09 -1.13
N ASN A 438 3.69 7.65 -2.40
CA ASN A 438 3.97 8.52 -3.53
C ASN A 438 3.00 9.70 -3.60
N LYS A 439 3.53 10.90 -3.82
CA LYS A 439 2.72 12.12 -4.00
C LYS A 439 1.81 11.96 -5.21
N ILE A 440 0.54 12.32 -5.04
CA ILE A 440 -0.46 12.29 -6.10
C ILE A 440 -0.84 13.73 -6.52
N SER A 441 -1.23 13.94 -7.77
CA SER A 441 -1.74 15.24 -8.24
C SER A 441 -3.23 15.38 -7.88
N TYR A 442 -3.74 16.62 -7.80
CA TYR A 442 -5.18 16.83 -7.60
C TYR A 442 -6.02 16.22 -8.73
N VAL A 443 -5.51 16.24 -9.97
CA VAL A 443 -6.17 15.61 -11.13
C VAL A 443 -6.37 14.12 -10.90
N LYS A 444 -5.30 13.39 -10.54
CA LYS A 444 -5.38 11.96 -10.24
C LYS A 444 -6.26 11.64 -9.02
N ILE A 445 -6.26 12.51 -8.00
CA ILE A 445 -7.19 12.36 -6.86
C ILE A 445 -8.65 12.45 -7.34
N ILE A 446 -8.97 13.46 -8.14
CA ILE A 446 -10.33 13.67 -8.66
C ILE A 446 -10.75 12.52 -9.58
N GLU A 447 -9.86 12.04 -10.45
CA GLU A 447 -10.09 10.86 -11.28
C GLU A 447 -10.39 9.63 -10.43
N GLY A 448 -9.57 9.36 -9.41
CA GLY A 448 -9.78 8.24 -8.49
C GLY A 448 -11.05 8.34 -7.64
N MET A 449 -11.61 9.53 -7.44
CA MET A 449 -12.92 9.73 -6.79
C MET A 449 -14.12 9.44 -7.73
N GLY A 450 -13.86 9.07 -8.98
CA GLY A 450 -14.86 8.90 -10.05
C GLY A 450 -15.11 10.18 -10.87
N GLY A 451 -14.16 11.11 -10.86
CA GLY A 451 -14.09 12.25 -11.77
C GLY A 451 -14.74 13.55 -11.29
N THR A 452 -14.54 14.61 -12.07
CA THR A 452 -15.00 15.98 -11.75
C THR A 452 -16.52 16.05 -11.54
N LEU A 453 -17.29 15.26 -12.29
CA LEU A 453 -18.74 15.22 -12.15
C LEU A 453 -19.16 14.81 -10.73
N LEU A 454 -18.59 13.74 -10.17
CA LEU A 454 -18.94 13.29 -8.82
C LEU A 454 -18.54 14.29 -7.75
N LEU A 455 -17.40 14.97 -7.92
CA LEU A 455 -17.02 16.06 -7.03
C LEU A 455 -18.06 17.20 -7.07
N ILE A 456 -18.54 17.59 -8.24
CA ILE A 456 -19.59 18.62 -8.39
C ILE A 456 -20.89 18.15 -7.70
N LEU A 457 -21.33 16.92 -7.93
CA LEU A 457 -22.53 16.37 -7.30
C LEU A 457 -22.40 16.32 -5.76
N ALA A 458 -21.21 15.99 -5.26
CA ALA A 458 -20.91 16.02 -3.82
C ALA A 458 -20.97 17.44 -3.25
N CYS A 459 -20.38 18.42 -3.93
CA CYS A 459 -20.48 19.84 -3.56
C CYS A 459 -21.95 20.32 -3.53
N LEU A 460 -22.78 19.89 -4.49
CA LEU A 460 -24.22 20.17 -4.47
C LEU A 460 -24.94 19.48 -3.30
N GLY A 461 -24.55 18.25 -2.94
CA GLY A 461 -25.03 17.55 -1.75
C GLY A 461 -24.71 18.31 -0.46
N ILE A 462 -23.48 18.80 -0.34
CA ILE A 462 -23.03 19.68 0.76
C ILE A 462 -23.83 20.98 0.77
N LEU A 463 -24.02 21.61 -0.39
CA LEU A 463 -24.84 22.82 -0.51
C LEU A 463 -26.28 22.55 -0.03
N PHE A 464 -26.87 21.40 -0.37
CA PHE A 464 -28.20 21.04 0.13
C PHE A 464 -28.26 20.84 1.65
N LEU A 465 -27.19 20.37 2.29
CA LEU A 465 -27.12 20.35 3.77
C LEU A 465 -27.23 21.77 4.33
N PHE A 466 -26.46 22.71 3.78
CA PHE A 466 -26.51 24.11 4.18
C PHE A 466 -27.85 24.77 3.86
N LEU A 467 -28.45 24.52 2.69
CA LEU A 467 -29.77 25.08 2.33
C LEU A 467 -30.90 24.54 3.22
N GLN A 468 -30.72 23.34 3.78
CA GLN A 468 -31.66 22.74 4.72
C GLN A 468 -31.28 23.01 6.19
N TYR A 469 -30.55 24.11 6.48
CA TYR A 469 -30.01 24.45 7.80
C TYR A 469 -31.04 24.45 8.94
N LYS A 470 -32.33 24.71 8.65
CA LYS A 470 -33.39 24.75 9.67
C LYS A 470 -33.64 23.39 10.35
N ARG A 471 -33.08 22.30 9.83
CA ARG A 471 -33.07 21.00 10.51
C ARG A 471 -31.91 20.96 11.50
N ARG A 472 -32.19 20.57 12.75
CA ARG A 472 -31.32 20.72 13.94
C ARG A 472 -29.83 20.41 13.73
N LEU A 473 -29.48 19.42 12.91
CA LEU A 473 -28.07 19.01 12.66
C LEU A 473 -27.55 19.24 11.25
N ASN A 474 -28.36 19.76 10.32
CA ASN A 474 -27.94 19.86 8.92
C ASN A 474 -26.78 20.84 8.73
N PHE A 475 -26.71 21.93 9.51
CA PHE A 475 -25.56 22.83 9.50
C PHE A 475 -24.29 22.13 9.97
N PHE A 476 -24.34 21.41 11.10
CA PHE A 476 -23.23 20.58 11.59
C PHE A 476 -22.79 19.56 10.53
N GLY A 477 -23.73 18.85 9.92
CA GLY A 477 -23.45 17.89 8.85
C GLY A 477 -22.79 18.52 7.63
N GLY A 478 -23.23 19.72 7.22
CA GLY A 478 -22.64 20.47 6.12
C GLY A 478 -21.19 20.90 6.39
N VAL A 479 -20.93 21.45 7.58
CA VAL A 479 -19.57 21.82 8.02
C VAL A 479 -18.68 20.59 8.12
N MET A 480 -19.15 19.54 8.81
CA MET A 480 -18.41 18.30 9.00
C MET A 480 -18.06 17.66 7.66
N THR A 481 -19.02 17.52 6.75
CA THR A 481 -18.77 16.89 5.44
C THR A 481 -17.82 17.72 4.59
N THR A 482 -17.93 19.06 4.63
CA THR A 482 -16.99 19.96 3.95
C THR A 482 -15.55 19.76 4.45
N ILE A 483 -15.33 19.91 5.77
CA ILE A 483 -13.99 19.78 6.36
C ILE A 483 -13.45 18.37 6.14
N TRP A 484 -14.30 17.35 6.26
CA TRP A 484 -13.89 15.96 6.09
C TRP A 484 -13.49 15.66 4.64
N LEU A 485 -14.31 16.04 3.66
CA LEU A 485 -14.04 15.77 2.24
C LEU A 485 -12.78 16.49 1.77
N PHE A 486 -12.72 17.81 1.94
CA PHE A 486 -11.58 18.60 1.47
C PHE A 486 -10.32 18.39 2.31
N GLY A 487 -10.48 18.11 3.61
CA GLY A 487 -9.37 17.70 4.47
C GLY A 487 -8.75 16.37 4.03
N MET A 488 -9.55 15.38 3.62
CA MET A 488 -9.03 14.11 3.11
C MET A 488 -8.43 14.24 1.71
N ILE A 489 -8.97 15.09 0.84
CA ILE A 489 -8.32 15.42 -0.45
C ILE A 489 -6.94 16.05 -0.22
N TYR A 490 -6.83 17.01 0.71
CA TYR A 490 -5.55 17.61 1.07
C TYR A 490 -4.59 16.58 1.70
N THR A 491 -5.10 15.72 2.57
CA THR A 491 -4.31 14.65 3.20
C THR A 491 -3.80 13.64 2.17
N ALA A 492 -4.60 13.28 1.16
CA ALA A 492 -4.15 12.45 0.04
C ALA A 492 -3.05 13.15 -0.78
N LYS A 493 -3.21 14.46 -1.03
CA LYS A 493 -2.18 15.25 -1.73
C LYS A 493 -0.85 15.28 -0.95
N ALA A 494 -0.90 15.47 0.36
CA ALA A 494 0.29 15.64 1.20
C ALA A 494 0.91 14.32 1.66
N GLY A 495 0.09 13.30 1.94
CA GLY A 495 0.48 12.03 2.51
C GLY A 495 0.60 10.87 1.52
N GLY A 496 0.12 11.02 0.29
CA GLY A 496 0.25 10.05 -0.79
C GLY A 496 -1.02 9.24 -1.07
N VAL A 497 -0.92 8.36 -2.07
CA VAL A 497 -2.04 7.56 -2.63
C VAL A 497 -2.78 6.77 -1.54
N ARG A 498 -2.08 6.27 -0.51
CA ARG A 498 -2.68 5.50 0.59
C ARG A 498 -3.88 6.19 1.24
N PHE A 499 -3.86 7.52 1.37
CA PHE A 499 -4.91 8.23 2.08
C PHE A 499 -6.20 8.39 1.26
N MET A 500 -6.19 8.06 -0.04
CA MET A 500 -7.38 8.08 -0.88
C MET A 500 -8.51 7.19 -0.32
N MET A 501 -8.19 6.10 0.37
CA MET A 501 -9.19 5.21 0.99
C MET A 501 -10.10 5.90 2.02
N ASN A 502 -9.74 7.09 2.52
CA ASN A 502 -10.53 7.84 3.52
C ASN A 502 -11.52 8.84 2.89
N ILE A 503 -11.44 9.08 1.57
CA ILE A 503 -12.34 9.97 0.82
C ILE A 503 -13.74 9.36 0.53
N PRO A 504 -13.91 8.03 0.34
CA PRO A 504 -15.19 7.44 -0.04
C PRO A 504 -16.32 7.72 0.95
N ALA A 505 -16.04 7.71 2.26
CA ALA A 505 -17.06 7.93 3.29
C ALA A 505 -17.68 9.35 3.26
N PRO A 506 -16.90 10.47 3.28
CA PRO A 506 -17.48 11.80 3.13
C PRO A 506 -18.09 12.02 1.74
N LEU A 507 -17.49 11.48 0.68
CA LEU A 507 -18.01 11.58 -0.68
C LEU A 507 -19.37 10.88 -0.81
N GLY A 508 -19.48 9.65 -0.31
CA GLY A 508 -20.71 8.87 -0.28
C GLY A 508 -21.82 9.56 0.51
N LEU A 509 -21.50 10.17 1.67
CA LEU A 509 -22.46 10.98 2.44
C LEU A 509 -23.01 12.12 1.58
N ALA A 510 -22.13 12.90 0.95
CA ALA A 510 -22.51 14.03 0.12
C ALA A 510 -23.37 13.60 -1.09
N LEU A 511 -22.98 12.55 -1.81
CA LEU A 511 -23.72 11.99 -2.94
C LEU A 511 -25.10 11.46 -2.50
N GLY A 512 -25.17 10.71 -1.39
CA GLY A 512 -26.43 10.22 -0.85
C GLY A 512 -27.40 11.37 -0.52
N VAL A 513 -26.90 12.45 0.08
CA VAL A 513 -27.70 13.64 0.37
C VAL A 513 -28.12 14.37 -0.91
N PHE A 514 -27.26 14.45 -1.93
CA PHE A 514 -27.59 15.03 -3.23
C PHE A 514 -28.79 14.31 -3.87
N PHE A 515 -28.71 13.00 -4.08
CA PHE A 515 -29.78 12.24 -4.74
C PHE A 515 -31.09 12.27 -3.95
N ALA A 516 -31.02 12.19 -2.61
CA ALA A 516 -32.21 12.30 -1.78
C ALA A 516 -32.82 13.71 -1.79
N SER A 517 -32.00 14.75 -1.90
CA SER A 517 -32.47 16.12 -2.02
C SER A 517 -33.08 16.40 -3.39
N LEU A 518 -32.51 15.83 -4.46
CA LEU A 518 -33.05 15.88 -5.82
C LEU A 518 -34.46 15.27 -5.88
N LEU A 519 -34.66 14.08 -5.29
CA LEU A 519 -35.98 13.45 -5.16
C LEU A 519 -36.98 14.34 -4.42
N LYS A 520 -36.58 14.89 -3.27
CA LYS A 520 -37.43 15.80 -2.48
C LYS A 520 -37.79 17.06 -3.27
N PHE A 521 -36.83 17.62 -4.00
CA PHE A 521 -37.04 18.80 -4.83
C PHE A 521 -38.04 18.51 -5.96
N ALA A 522 -37.85 17.40 -6.69
CA ALA A 522 -38.75 17.01 -7.76
C ALA A 522 -40.18 16.74 -7.24
N PHE A 523 -40.34 16.06 -6.10
CA PHE A 523 -41.65 15.87 -5.47
C PHE A 523 -42.33 17.18 -5.04
N ARG A 524 -41.54 18.16 -4.55
CA ARG A 524 -42.06 19.49 -4.25
C ARG A 524 -42.53 20.21 -5.51
N GLY A 525 -41.74 20.17 -6.58
CA GLY A 525 -42.10 20.73 -7.90
C GLY A 525 -43.42 20.15 -8.43
N ILE A 526 -43.55 18.82 -8.43
CA ILE A 526 -44.80 18.13 -8.81
C ILE A 526 -45.98 18.60 -7.95
N SER A 527 -45.79 18.68 -6.62
CA SER A 527 -46.85 19.12 -5.72
C SER A 527 -47.27 20.58 -5.94
N LEU A 528 -46.35 21.47 -6.32
CA LEU A 528 -46.65 22.87 -6.64
C LEU A 528 -47.39 23.01 -7.98
N LEU A 529 -46.96 22.26 -9.00
CA LEU A 529 -47.65 22.22 -10.31
C LEU A 529 -49.09 21.74 -10.17
N SER A 530 -49.33 20.77 -9.29
CA SER A 530 -50.67 20.23 -9.06
C SER A 530 -51.64 21.14 -8.31
N LYS A 531 -51.12 22.22 -7.68
CA LYS A 531 -51.95 23.26 -7.07
C LYS A 531 -52.47 24.26 -8.11
N LYS A 532 -51.86 24.34 -9.30
CA LYS A 532 -52.37 25.16 -10.41
C LYS A 532 -53.48 24.41 -11.16
N ARG A 533 -54.59 25.10 -11.45
CA ARG A 533 -55.64 24.59 -12.36
C ARG A 533 -55.15 24.74 -13.80
N LEU A 534 -54.91 23.63 -14.49
CA LEU A 534 -54.86 23.60 -15.97
C LEU A 534 -56.24 23.13 -16.47
N LEU A 535 -56.86 23.87 -17.38
CA LEU A 535 -58.09 23.45 -18.08
C LEU A 535 -59.27 23.05 -17.16
N GLY A 536 -59.45 23.75 -16.03
CA GLY A 536 -60.66 23.61 -15.20
C GLY A 536 -60.80 22.33 -14.36
N GLN A 537 -59.92 21.33 -14.51
CA GLN A 537 -59.96 20.10 -13.70
C GLN A 537 -58.86 20.06 -12.62
N PRO A 538 -59.14 19.53 -11.41
CA PRO A 538 -58.13 19.34 -10.38
C PRO A 538 -57.13 18.24 -10.78
N LEU A 539 -55.88 18.61 -11.05
CA LEU A 539 -54.74 17.73 -11.36
C LEU A 539 -54.34 16.74 -10.23
N GLN A 540 -55.13 16.64 -9.15
CA GLN A 540 -54.79 15.85 -7.97
C GLN A 540 -54.64 14.34 -8.26
N LYS A 541 -55.36 13.78 -9.24
CA LYS A 541 -55.26 12.36 -9.62
C LYS A 541 -53.96 12.02 -10.38
N ILE A 542 -53.30 12.99 -11.03
CA ILE A 542 -52.08 12.80 -11.84
C ILE A 542 -50.78 12.88 -10.99
N ASN A 543 -50.87 13.34 -9.75
CA ASN A 543 -49.71 13.53 -8.87
C ASN A 543 -48.97 12.25 -8.48
N TRP A 544 -49.71 11.21 -8.14
CA TRP A 544 -49.14 9.95 -7.67
C TRP A 544 -48.41 9.20 -8.79
N PRO A 545 -48.96 9.02 -10.01
CA PRO A 545 -48.22 8.39 -11.10
C PRO A 545 -46.99 9.21 -11.52
N LEU A 546 -47.03 10.55 -11.52
CA LEU A 546 -45.86 11.37 -11.85
C LEU A 546 -44.75 11.26 -10.79
N LYS A 547 -45.10 11.20 -9.50
CA LYS A 547 -44.12 10.94 -8.42
C LYS A 547 -43.50 9.55 -8.54
N ILE A 548 -44.27 8.54 -8.95
CA ILE A 548 -43.75 7.20 -9.23
C ILE A 548 -42.78 7.26 -10.41
N LEU A 549 -43.17 7.89 -11.52
CA LEU A 549 -42.32 8.03 -12.70
C LEU A 549 -40.98 8.71 -12.38
N VAL A 550 -40.99 9.82 -11.64
CA VAL A 550 -39.74 10.49 -11.22
C VAL A 550 -38.92 9.61 -10.27
N SER A 551 -39.56 8.87 -9.37
CA SER A 551 -38.86 7.92 -8.49
C SER A 551 -38.18 6.82 -9.31
N LEU A 552 -38.86 6.29 -10.32
CA LEU A 552 -38.32 5.28 -11.23
C LEU A 552 -37.18 5.84 -12.08
N MET A 553 -37.29 7.08 -12.56
CA MET A 553 -36.23 7.74 -13.33
C MET A 553 -34.98 7.99 -12.49
N VAL A 554 -35.13 8.48 -11.25
CA VAL A 554 -33.97 8.63 -10.34
C VAL A 554 -33.42 7.27 -9.95
N ALA A 555 -34.26 6.26 -9.69
CA ALA A 555 -33.80 4.90 -9.44
C ALA A 555 -33.02 4.35 -10.64
N LEU A 556 -33.48 4.59 -11.87
CA LEU A 556 -32.78 4.20 -13.10
C LEU A 556 -31.43 4.91 -13.22
N ILE A 557 -31.36 6.21 -12.96
CA ILE A 557 -30.09 6.96 -12.95
C ILE A 557 -29.13 6.39 -11.91
N VAL A 558 -29.63 6.06 -10.72
CA VAL A 558 -28.82 5.45 -9.66
C VAL A 558 -28.36 4.04 -10.05
N LEU A 559 -29.24 3.23 -10.65
CA LEU A 559 -28.89 1.89 -11.13
C LEU A 559 -27.88 1.94 -12.28
N MET A 560 -28.03 2.87 -13.22
CA MET A 560 -27.06 3.11 -14.30
C MET A 560 -25.72 3.59 -13.75
N PHE A 561 -25.72 4.48 -12.75
CA PHE A 561 -24.52 4.94 -12.08
C PHE A 561 -23.74 3.79 -11.42
N PHE A 562 -24.45 2.90 -10.72
CA PHE A 562 -23.85 1.69 -10.17
C PHE A 562 -23.58 0.59 -11.21
N GLY A 563 -24.21 0.68 -12.39
CA GLY A 563 -24.06 -0.27 -13.49
C GLY A 563 -24.78 -1.60 -13.30
N PHE A 564 -25.85 -1.63 -12.49
CA PHE A 564 -26.66 -2.83 -12.25
C PHE A 564 -27.67 -3.08 -13.38
N SER A 565 -27.74 -4.31 -13.87
CA SER A 565 -28.72 -4.82 -14.83
C SER A 565 -29.70 -5.79 -14.16
N PRO A 566 -30.99 -5.79 -14.53
CA PRO A 566 -31.96 -6.76 -14.05
C PRO A 566 -31.79 -8.16 -14.65
N ALA A 567 -30.99 -8.31 -15.72
CA ALA A 567 -30.69 -9.57 -16.39
C ALA A 567 -29.18 -9.89 -16.33
N PRO A 568 -28.78 -11.18 -16.28
CA PRO A 568 -27.38 -11.57 -16.41
C PRO A 568 -26.75 -11.09 -17.74
N PRO A 569 -25.50 -10.57 -17.73
CA PRO A 569 -24.69 -10.33 -16.54
C PRO A 569 -25.28 -9.19 -15.70
N PHE A 570 -25.41 -9.42 -14.38
CA PHE A 570 -26.01 -8.47 -13.45
C PHE A 570 -25.28 -7.13 -13.38
N CYS A 571 -24.04 -7.07 -13.88
CA CYS A 571 -23.25 -5.87 -13.97
C CYS A 571 -22.80 -5.67 -15.42
N THR A 572 -23.30 -4.59 -16.02
CA THR A 572 -23.07 -4.26 -17.44
C THR A 572 -22.22 -3.00 -17.61
N GLY A 573 -21.73 -2.42 -16.50
CA GLY A 573 -20.93 -1.20 -16.50
C GLY A 573 -20.72 -0.63 -15.09
N GLY A 574 -20.29 0.63 -15.04
CA GLY A 574 -20.25 1.44 -13.82
C GLY A 574 -19.39 0.86 -12.70
N MET A 575 -19.70 1.27 -11.46
CA MET A 575 -18.93 0.86 -10.27
C MET A 575 -18.98 -0.65 -10.02
N CYS A 576 -20.07 -1.32 -10.39
CA CYS A 576 -20.17 -2.76 -10.21
C CYS A 576 -19.14 -3.52 -11.06
N GLN A 577 -18.99 -3.17 -12.34
CA GLN A 577 -18.00 -3.82 -13.21
C GLN A 577 -16.58 -3.57 -12.71
N THR A 578 -16.29 -2.35 -12.25
CA THR A 578 -14.99 -2.04 -11.63
C THR A 578 -14.75 -2.90 -10.38
N ALA A 579 -15.73 -3.03 -9.49
CA ALA A 579 -15.62 -3.86 -8.29
C ALA A 579 -15.42 -5.36 -8.62
N ASP A 580 -16.12 -5.88 -9.63
CA ASP A 580 -15.96 -7.25 -10.13
C ASP A 580 -14.56 -7.47 -10.71
N HIS A 581 -14.07 -6.52 -11.52
CA HIS A 581 -12.73 -6.59 -12.11
C HIS A 581 -11.63 -6.56 -11.04
N ILE A 582 -11.72 -5.66 -10.05
CA ILE A 582 -10.79 -5.62 -8.91
C ILE A 582 -10.86 -6.94 -8.14
N GLY A 583 -12.08 -7.42 -7.84
CA GLY A 583 -12.31 -8.68 -7.13
C GLY A 583 -11.72 -9.91 -7.79
N LYS A 584 -11.84 -10.02 -9.11
CA LYS A 584 -11.24 -11.12 -9.87
C LYS A 584 -9.74 -10.94 -10.05
N GLY A 585 -9.25 -9.69 -10.11
CA GLY A 585 -7.84 -9.37 -10.32
C GLY A 585 -6.94 -9.55 -9.10
N VAL A 586 -7.48 -9.58 -7.87
CA VAL A 586 -6.68 -9.80 -6.67
C VAL A 586 -6.26 -11.27 -6.55
N MET A 587 -4.96 -11.50 -6.63
CA MET A 587 -4.32 -12.80 -6.48
C MET A 587 -3.33 -12.81 -5.32
N PRO A 588 -3.15 -13.95 -4.65
CA PRO A 588 -2.06 -14.10 -3.71
C PRO A 588 -0.70 -13.89 -4.40
N LEU A 589 0.15 -13.10 -3.77
CA LEU A 589 1.54 -12.92 -4.22
C LEU A 589 2.42 -14.13 -3.91
N ILE A 590 2.00 -14.96 -2.95
CA ILE A 590 2.67 -16.21 -2.60
C ILE A 590 1.98 -17.38 -3.29
N ASP A 591 2.79 -18.37 -3.69
CA ASP A 591 2.33 -19.62 -4.28
C ASP A 591 2.97 -20.82 -3.57
N HIS A 592 2.57 -22.01 -3.98
CA HIS A 592 3.07 -23.28 -3.44
C HIS A 592 4.60 -23.39 -3.55
N GLN A 593 5.22 -22.80 -4.58
CA GLN A 593 6.68 -22.86 -4.76
C GLN A 593 7.41 -22.03 -3.69
N TRP A 594 6.87 -20.87 -3.32
CA TRP A 594 7.35 -20.10 -2.16
C TRP A 594 7.15 -20.82 -0.83
N GLU A 595 5.98 -21.42 -0.61
CA GLU A 595 5.74 -22.20 0.62
C GLU A 595 6.76 -23.34 0.73
N ASP A 596 6.90 -24.17 -0.30
CA ASP A 596 7.77 -25.34 -0.31
C ASP A 596 9.24 -24.98 0.00
N ILE A 597 9.78 -23.97 -0.69
CA ILE A 597 11.19 -23.61 -0.52
C ILE A 597 11.46 -23.02 0.87
N LEU A 598 10.50 -22.30 1.46
CA LEU A 598 10.63 -21.75 2.81
C LEU A 598 10.43 -22.85 3.87
N VAL A 599 9.51 -23.78 3.66
CA VAL A 599 9.34 -24.96 4.51
C VAL A 599 10.60 -25.83 4.49
N LYS A 600 11.25 -25.99 3.33
CA LYS A 600 12.56 -26.65 3.22
C LYS A 600 13.61 -25.98 4.10
N VAL A 601 13.73 -24.64 4.05
CA VAL A 601 14.62 -23.89 4.97
C VAL A 601 14.25 -24.17 6.42
N SER A 602 12.96 -24.21 6.75
CA SER A 602 12.47 -24.50 8.11
C SER A 602 12.93 -25.86 8.64
N GLN A 603 12.99 -26.86 7.76
CA GLN A 603 13.34 -28.25 8.11
C GLN A 603 14.85 -28.51 8.13
N GLU A 604 15.61 -27.88 7.24
CA GLU A 604 17.03 -28.22 7.01
C GLU A 604 18.04 -27.23 7.63
N SER A 605 17.61 -26.02 8.00
CA SER A 605 18.51 -25.04 8.64
C SER A 605 18.45 -25.09 10.17
N ARG A 606 19.44 -24.52 10.85
CA ARG A 606 19.43 -24.37 12.31
C ARG A 606 18.27 -23.49 12.78
N PRO A 607 17.64 -23.75 13.95
CA PRO A 607 16.51 -22.96 14.45
C PRO A 607 16.82 -21.47 14.65
N ASP A 608 18.08 -21.15 14.96
CA ASP A 608 18.56 -19.80 15.16
C ASP A 608 19.08 -19.14 13.87
N ALA A 609 18.95 -19.81 12.71
CA ALA A 609 19.42 -19.27 11.44
C ALA A 609 18.73 -17.94 11.08
N ILE A 610 19.46 -17.13 10.30
CA ILE A 610 19.00 -15.80 9.87
C ILE A 610 18.85 -15.76 8.35
N MET A 611 17.69 -15.32 7.88
CA MET A 611 17.43 -15.06 6.48
C MET A 611 17.63 -13.59 6.16
N ASN A 612 18.42 -13.33 5.13
CA ASN A 612 18.78 -12.02 4.63
C ASN A 612 18.15 -11.85 3.23
N SER A 613 17.51 -10.72 3.00
CA SER A 613 17.05 -10.29 1.68
C SER A 613 16.75 -8.80 1.75
N TRP A 614 16.23 -8.23 0.66
CA TRP A 614 15.48 -6.99 0.76
C TRP A 614 14.24 -7.18 1.66
N TRP A 615 13.66 -6.09 2.17
CA TRP A 615 12.72 -6.17 3.30
C TRP A 615 11.37 -6.83 2.96
N ASP A 616 10.97 -6.82 1.70
CA ASP A 616 9.62 -7.17 1.25
C ASP A 616 9.16 -8.51 1.79
N PHE A 617 9.95 -9.58 1.65
CA PHE A 617 9.54 -10.95 1.96
C PHE A 617 9.79 -11.38 3.41
N GLY A 618 10.25 -10.49 4.27
CA GLY A 618 10.60 -10.83 5.65
C GLY A 618 9.43 -11.44 6.43
N HIS A 619 8.19 -11.04 6.14
CA HIS A 619 7.01 -11.63 6.78
C HIS A 619 6.78 -13.10 6.40
N TRP A 620 7.04 -13.48 5.14
CA TRP A 620 6.96 -14.88 4.70
C TRP A 620 8.06 -15.73 5.34
N PHE A 621 9.28 -15.21 5.44
CA PHE A 621 10.40 -15.93 6.06
C PHE A 621 10.13 -16.24 7.54
N LYS A 622 9.58 -15.27 8.28
CA LYS A 622 9.23 -15.46 9.70
C LYS A 622 8.11 -16.47 9.92
N TYR A 623 7.17 -16.56 8.97
CA TYR A 623 6.02 -17.45 9.03
C TYR A 623 6.36 -18.87 8.55
N TYR A 624 6.71 -19.05 7.28
CA TYR A 624 6.95 -20.38 6.68
C TYR A 624 8.31 -20.96 7.04
N ALA A 625 9.40 -20.20 6.84
CA ALA A 625 10.74 -20.67 7.19
C ALA A 625 11.00 -20.67 8.71
N LYS A 626 10.14 -19.98 9.48
CA LYS A 626 10.25 -19.82 10.94
C LYS A 626 11.61 -19.27 11.39
N ARG A 627 12.37 -18.60 10.50
CA ARG A 627 13.70 -18.04 10.79
C ARG A 627 13.66 -16.55 11.08
N ARG A 628 14.75 -16.07 11.71
CA ARG A 628 14.90 -14.66 12.04
C ARG A 628 15.29 -13.87 10.79
N VAL A 629 14.88 -12.61 10.71
CA VAL A 629 15.23 -11.71 9.62
C VAL A 629 15.86 -10.43 10.16
N ILE A 630 16.81 -9.90 9.39
CA ILE A 630 17.53 -8.66 9.75
C ILE A 630 16.62 -7.42 9.74
N PHE A 631 15.64 -7.36 8.82
CA PHE A 631 14.59 -6.34 8.75
C PHE A 631 13.47 -6.79 7.79
N ASP A 632 12.29 -6.21 7.92
CA ASP A 632 11.10 -6.51 7.10
C ASP A 632 10.19 -5.27 6.91
N GLY A 633 9.00 -5.45 6.33
CA GLY A 633 8.01 -4.38 6.09
C GLY A 633 7.61 -3.57 7.33
N ALA A 634 7.66 -4.18 8.53
CA ALA A 634 7.38 -3.52 9.80
C ALA A 634 8.61 -2.82 10.41
N SER A 635 9.77 -2.90 9.75
CA SER A 635 11.01 -2.24 10.15
C SER A 635 11.81 -1.67 8.97
N GLN A 636 11.15 -1.37 7.85
CA GLN A 636 11.82 -0.98 6.60
C GLN A 636 12.68 0.30 6.70
N ASN A 637 12.21 1.34 7.41
CA ASN A 637 12.89 2.65 7.46
C ASN A 637 14.02 2.73 8.50
N ILE A 638 15.01 1.84 8.39
CA ILE A 638 16.19 1.74 9.27
C ILE A 638 17.50 1.63 8.48
N PRO A 639 18.66 1.93 9.09
CA PRO A 639 19.97 1.90 8.41
C PRO A 639 20.32 0.58 7.71
N GLN A 640 19.78 -0.55 8.17
CA GLN A 640 19.98 -1.86 7.56
C GLN A 640 19.56 -1.91 6.07
N ALA A 641 18.62 -1.06 5.64
CA ALA A 641 18.27 -0.93 4.22
C ALA A 641 19.45 -0.45 3.36
N HIS A 642 20.22 0.53 3.85
CA HIS A 642 21.47 0.97 3.18
C HIS A 642 22.48 -0.18 3.09
N TRP A 643 22.70 -0.88 4.21
CA TRP A 643 23.69 -1.95 4.28
C TRP A 643 23.33 -3.13 3.39
N MET A 644 22.06 -3.57 3.39
CA MET A 644 21.60 -4.61 2.48
C MET A 644 21.72 -4.18 1.03
N GLY A 645 21.29 -2.95 0.69
CA GLY A 645 21.47 -2.41 -0.65
C GLY A 645 22.94 -2.39 -1.08
N ARG A 646 23.86 -2.02 -0.17
CA ARG A 646 25.31 -1.99 -0.43
C ARG A 646 25.88 -3.39 -0.63
N ALA A 647 25.45 -4.37 0.17
CA ALA A 647 25.87 -5.76 0.03
C ALA A 647 25.43 -6.37 -1.30
N LEU A 648 24.24 -5.98 -1.80
CA LEU A 648 23.74 -6.40 -3.11
C LEU A 648 24.45 -5.70 -4.27
N LEU A 649 24.74 -4.39 -4.12
CA LEU A 649 25.27 -3.55 -5.19
C LEU A 649 26.79 -3.64 -5.37
N THR A 650 27.56 -3.88 -4.30
CA THR A 650 29.03 -3.90 -4.40
C THR A 650 29.55 -5.01 -5.32
N THR A 651 30.63 -4.73 -6.03
CA THR A 651 31.35 -5.67 -6.89
C THR A 651 32.39 -6.49 -6.12
N ASP A 652 32.73 -6.07 -4.89
CA ASP A 652 33.68 -6.75 -4.02
C ASP A 652 32.95 -7.73 -3.11
N GLU A 653 33.15 -9.03 -3.37
CA GLU A 653 32.59 -10.11 -2.55
C GLU A 653 33.01 -10.00 -1.08
N LYS A 654 34.23 -9.49 -0.79
CA LYS A 654 34.72 -9.30 0.58
C LYS A 654 33.92 -8.25 1.31
N GLU A 655 33.67 -7.12 0.65
CA GLU A 655 32.82 -6.07 1.20
C GLU A 655 31.39 -6.59 1.45
N SER A 656 30.79 -7.30 0.47
CA SER A 656 29.45 -7.86 0.62
C SER A 656 29.36 -8.83 1.80
N GLY A 657 30.29 -9.79 1.89
CA GLY A 657 30.36 -10.77 2.97
C GLY A 657 30.56 -10.13 4.35
N ALA A 658 31.43 -9.13 4.46
CA ALA A 658 31.68 -8.42 5.71
C ALA A 658 30.47 -7.58 6.16
N ILE A 659 29.76 -6.93 5.24
CA ILE A 659 28.51 -6.21 5.56
C ILE A 659 27.45 -7.20 6.05
N LEU A 660 27.29 -8.35 5.37
CA LEU A 660 26.38 -9.41 5.82
C LEU A 660 26.76 -9.92 7.21
N ARG A 661 28.05 -10.17 7.49
CA ARG A 661 28.52 -10.56 8.83
C ARG A 661 28.12 -9.55 9.89
N MET A 662 28.42 -8.26 9.67
CA MET A 662 28.05 -7.18 10.58
C MET A 662 26.54 -7.16 10.86
N MET A 663 25.71 -7.25 9.81
CA MET A 663 24.26 -7.26 9.97
C MET A 663 23.76 -8.48 10.77
N ASN A 664 24.36 -9.65 10.56
CA ASN A 664 23.99 -10.89 11.28
C ASN A 664 24.53 -10.94 12.72
N CYS A 665 25.55 -10.14 13.05
CA CYS A 665 26.08 -9.98 14.42
C CYS A 665 25.32 -8.93 15.26
N GLY A 666 24.90 -7.83 14.65
CA GLY A 666 24.37 -6.71 15.41
C GLY A 666 23.51 -5.72 14.64
N GLY A 667 23.10 -6.02 13.39
CA GLY A 667 22.40 -5.07 12.54
C GLY A 667 23.24 -3.81 12.29
N ASN A 668 22.78 -2.66 12.81
CA ASN A 668 23.49 -1.39 12.72
C ASN A 668 24.21 -0.98 14.02
N LYS A 669 24.26 -1.85 15.05
CA LYS A 669 24.77 -1.46 16.38
C LYS A 669 26.26 -1.10 16.40
N ALA A 670 27.09 -1.72 15.56
CA ALA A 670 28.50 -1.36 15.43
C ALA A 670 28.67 0.13 15.03
N TYR A 671 27.87 0.58 14.06
CA TYR A 671 27.81 1.98 13.65
C TYR A 671 27.34 2.89 14.79
N GLU A 672 26.27 2.51 15.49
CA GLU A 672 25.70 3.33 16.59
C GLU A 672 26.70 3.54 17.72
N ILE A 673 27.52 2.53 18.05
CA ILE A 673 28.58 2.65 19.07
C ILE A 673 29.58 3.73 18.66
N LEU A 674 30.10 3.70 17.43
CA LEU A 674 31.04 4.71 16.93
C LEU A 674 30.38 6.11 16.84
N GLN A 675 29.13 6.17 16.41
CA GLN A 675 28.41 7.42 16.23
C GLN A 675 28.15 8.14 17.57
N ASN A 676 27.89 7.39 18.64
CA ASN A 676 27.63 7.97 19.96
C ASN A 676 28.87 8.70 20.54
N THR A 677 30.08 8.26 20.20
CA THR A 677 31.32 8.86 20.68
C THR A 677 31.73 10.11 19.90
N ASN A 678 31.58 10.10 18.58
CA ASN A 678 32.12 11.13 17.67
C ASN A 678 31.07 12.13 17.16
N GLN A 679 29.77 11.81 17.23
CA GLN A 679 28.63 12.62 16.76
C GLN A 679 28.69 13.12 15.29
N ASN A 680 29.69 12.72 14.51
CA ASN A 680 29.85 13.10 13.10
C ASN A 680 29.64 11.90 12.17
N HIS A 681 28.46 11.86 11.56
CA HIS A 681 28.02 10.78 10.66
C HIS A 681 28.97 10.50 9.49
N ILE A 682 29.60 11.53 8.90
CA ILE A 682 30.51 11.37 7.75
C ILE A 682 31.75 10.61 8.18
N THR A 683 32.42 11.10 9.21
CA THR A 683 33.65 10.49 9.71
C THR A 683 33.40 9.09 10.28
N THR A 684 32.23 8.83 10.87
CA THR A 684 31.81 7.49 11.33
C THR A 684 31.63 6.55 10.15
N MET A 685 30.94 6.97 9.08
CA MET A 685 30.77 6.15 7.88
C MET A 685 32.10 5.86 7.17
N GLN A 686 33.03 6.82 7.13
CA GLN A 686 34.38 6.61 6.61
C GLN A 686 35.12 5.54 7.42
N ALA A 687 35.07 5.60 8.75
CA ALA A 687 35.65 4.57 9.61
C ALA A 687 35.01 3.20 9.38
N MET A 688 33.69 3.12 9.27
CA MET A 688 33.00 1.86 8.99
C MET A 688 33.42 1.25 7.66
N ARG A 689 33.55 2.05 6.58
CA ARG A 689 34.01 1.58 5.27
C ARG A 689 35.43 1.03 5.30
N GLU A 690 36.29 1.57 6.17
CA GLU A 690 37.63 1.03 6.40
C GLU A 690 37.58 -0.27 7.20
N LEU A 691 36.87 -0.27 8.34
CA LEU A 691 36.75 -1.41 9.26
C LEU A 691 36.11 -2.63 8.58
N ILE A 692 35.09 -2.45 7.74
CA ILE A 692 34.44 -3.53 6.97
C ILE A 692 35.44 -4.33 6.11
N LYS A 693 36.53 -3.70 5.66
CA LYS A 693 37.52 -4.35 4.78
C LYS A 693 38.61 -5.12 5.55
N LEU A 694 38.65 -5.00 6.88
CA LEU A 694 39.69 -5.60 7.72
C LEU A 694 39.23 -6.96 8.25
N SER A 695 40.15 -7.92 8.28
CA SER A 695 39.89 -9.27 8.78
C SER A 695 40.43 -9.43 10.20
N PRO A 696 39.58 -9.69 11.21
CA PRO A 696 40.02 -9.82 12.61
C PRO A 696 40.95 -11.02 12.84
N LYS A 697 41.01 -11.97 11.90
CA LYS A 697 41.89 -13.15 11.95
C LYS A 697 43.35 -12.81 11.61
N LYS A 698 43.62 -11.70 10.92
CA LYS A 698 44.99 -11.26 10.61
C LYS A 698 45.50 -10.36 11.73
N GLN A 699 46.66 -10.70 12.28
CA GLN A 699 47.22 -9.97 13.41
C GLN A 699 47.47 -8.48 13.08
N GLU A 700 47.92 -8.18 11.86
CA GLU A 700 48.12 -6.80 11.37
C GLU A 700 46.80 -6.01 11.32
N ASP A 701 45.76 -6.59 10.74
CA ASP A 701 44.43 -5.97 10.67
C ASP A 701 43.85 -5.76 12.07
N LYS A 702 44.08 -6.69 13.01
CA LYS A 702 43.64 -6.55 14.40
C LYS A 702 44.27 -5.31 15.07
N VAL A 703 45.58 -5.13 14.92
CA VAL A 703 46.28 -3.94 15.43
C VAL A 703 45.72 -2.67 14.78
N LYS A 704 45.46 -2.72 13.47
CA LYS A 704 44.88 -1.59 12.74
C LYS A 704 43.47 -1.25 13.21
N ILE A 705 42.62 -2.25 13.44
CA ILE A 705 41.27 -2.08 14.00
C ILE A 705 41.35 -1.41 15.38
N GLU A 706 42.20 -1.93 16.27
CA GLU A 706 42.36 -1.37 17.62
C GLU A 706 42.84 0.09 17.58
N SER A 707 43.76 0.43 16.68
CA SER A 707 44.20 1.81 16.45
C SER A 707 43.05 2.70 16.02
N ILE A 708 42.30 2.31 14.98
CA ILE A 708 41.16 3.08 14.47
C ILE A 708 40.13 3.32 15.57
N LEU A 709 39.77 2.29 16.34
CA LEU A 709 38.76 2.42 17.40
C LEU A 709 39.25 3.34 18.53
N LYS A 710 40.53 3.25 18.91
CA LYS A 710 41.14 4.11 19.93
C LYS A 710 41.20 5.57 19.48
N ASP A 711 41.58 5.82 18.22
CA ASP A 711 41.63 7.17 17.65
C ASP A 711 40.25 7.83 17.58
N ARG A 712 39.17 7.02 17.58
CA ARG A 712 37.79 7.48 17.68
C ARG A 712 37.25 7.60 19.12
N GLY A 713 38.11 7.41 20.11
CA GLY A 713 37.80 7.64 21.52
C GLY A 713 37.01 6.53 22.20
N LEU A 714 36.96 5.32 21.63
CA LEU A 714 36.29 4.19 22.28
C LEU A 714 37.12 3.69 23.45
N ASN A 715 36.46 3.49 24.59
CA ASN A 715 37.08 2.81 25.73
C ASN A 715 37.07 1.27 25.54
N THR A 716 37.81 0.54 26.38
CA THR A 716 37.95 -0.92 26.28
C THR A 716 36.60 -1.67 26.27
N THR A 717 35.61 -1.19 27.03
CA THR A 717 34.27 -1.83 27.08
C THR A 717 33.50 -1.58 25.78
N GLU A 718 33.57 -0.37 25.24
CA GLU A 718 32.95 -0.02 23.96
C GLU A 718 33.63 -0.73 22.79
N THR A 719 34.95 -0.86 22.82
CA THR A 719 35.73 -1.65 21.85
C THR A 719 35.29 -3.11 21.86
N GLN A 720 35.11 -3.72 23.03
CA GLN A 720 34.60 -5.09 23.13
C GLN A 720 33.18 -5.21 22.56
N LYS A 721 32.28 -4.29 22.93
CA LYS A 721 30.92 -4.27 22.38
C LYS A 721 30.93 -4.07 20.87
N PHE A 722 31.79 -3.20 20.34
CA PHE A 722 31.94 -3.02 18.90
C PHE A 722 32.37 -4.33 18.23
N TRP A 723 33.35 -5.02 18.81
CA TRP A 723 33.84 -6.30 18.32
C TRP A 723 32.72 -7.35 18.24
N GLU A 724 31.93 -7.49 19.31
CA GLU A 724 30.77 -8.39 19.37
C GLU A 724 29.69 -8.07 18.34
N ARG A 725 29.60 -6.82 17.86
CA ARG A 725 28.60 -6.40 16.86
C ARG A 725 29.11 -6.39 15.42
N MET A 726 30.43 -6.34 15.22
CA MET A 726 31.06 -6.21 13.90
C MET A 726 31.69 -7.53 13.43
N TYR A 727 32.38 -8.23 14.34
CA TYR A 727 33.29 -9.33 14.02
C TYR A 727 32.95 -10.63 14.76
N CYS A 728 31.71 -10.79 15.21
CA CYS A 728 31.26 -12.05 15.82
C CYS A 728 31.29 -13.21 14.81
N GLU A 729 31.23 -14.44 15.33
CA GLU A 729 30.87 -15.62 14.54
C GLU A 729 29.32 -15.68 14.46
N PRO A 730 28.70 -15.31 13.32
CA PRO A 730 27.26 -15.21 13.25
C PRO A 730 26.60 -16.59 13.26
N PRO A 731 25.30 -16.67 13.59
CA PRO A 731 24.50 -17.86 13.32
C PRO A 731 24.57 -18.28 11.86
N GLU A 732 24.11 -19.50 11.57
CA GLU A 732 23.90 -19.92 10.18
C GLU A 732 23.00 -18.90 9.46
N ALA A 733 23.37 -18.52 8.25
CA ALA A 733 22.66 -17.47 7.55
C ALA A 733 22.50 -17.77 6.06
N TYR A 734 21.42 -17.22 5.50
CA TYR A 734 21.06 -17.35 4.11
C TYR A 734 20.81 -15.98 3.49
N LEU A 735 21.10 -15.83 2.20
CA LEU A 735 20.75 -14.68 1.38
C LEU A 735 19.77 -15.13 0.29
N VAL A 736 18.62 -14.46 0.19
CA VAL A 736 17.59 -14.75 -0.81
C VAL A 736 17.67 -13.72 -1.93
N THR A 737 17.73 -14.19 -3.18
CA THR A 737 17.68 -13.38 -4.40
C THR A 737 16.59 -13.89 -5.32
N SER A 738 15.73 -13.01 -5.84
CA SER A 738 14.53 -13.39 -6.63
C SER A 738 14.26 -12.46 -7.82
N SER A 739 13.49 -12.90 -8.82
CA SER A 739 13.22 -12.10 -10.02
C SER A 739 12.50 -10.77 -9.74
N ASP A 740 11.72 -10.64 -8.67
CA ASP A 740 11.11 -9.35 -8.32
C ASP A 740 12.16 -8.31 -7.88
N MET A 741 13.28 -8.75 -7.29
CA MET A 741 14.35 -7.85 -6.87
C MET A 741 15.01 -7.16 -8.05
N THR A 742 15.00 -7.78 -9.24
CA THR A 742 15.44 -7.12 -10.48
C THR A 742 14.58 -5.92 -10.82
N GLY A 743 13.25 -6.00 -10.67
CA GLY A 743 12.36 -4.84 -10.87
C GLY A 743 12.51 -3.77 -9.78
N LYS A 744 13.06 -4.13 -8.63
CA LYS A 744 13.28 -3.24 -7.48
C LYS A 744 14.71 -2.71 -7.38
N SER A 745 15.56 -2.97 -8.38
CA SER A 745 16.98 -2.59 -8.33
C SER A 745 17.24 -1.11 -8.20
N ALA A 746 16.36 -0.30 -8.79
CA ALA A 746 16.36 1.14 -8.62
C ALA A 746 16.41 1.50 -7.12
N VAL A 747 15.57 0.86 -6.31
CA VAL A 747 15.40 1.15 -4.88
C VAL A 747 16.57 0.60 -4.07
N TRP A 748 16.82 -0.71 -4.07
CA TRP A 748 17.89 -1.24 -3.21
C TRP A 748 19.28 -0.75 -3.67
N GLY A 749 19.46 -0.47 -4.95
CA GLY A 749 20.69 0.11 -5.49
C GLY A 749 20.86 1.59 -5.13
N HIS A 750 19.79 2.39 -5.16
CA HIS A 750 19.81 3.77 -4.65
C HIS A 750 20.21 3.82 -3.17
N PHE A 751 19.66 2.92 -2.36
CA PHE A 751 19.99 2.82 -0.94
C PHE A 751 21.44 2.35 -0.75
N GLY A 752 21.90 1.36 -1.53
CA GLY A 752 23.29 0.88 -1.47
C GLY A 752 24.33 1.88 -1.98
N GLY A 753 23.95 2.72 -2.93
CA GLY A 753 24.78 3.77 -3.52
C GLY A 753 24.74 5.10 -2.76
N TRP A 754 24.05 5.17 -1.61
CA TRP A 754 23.79 6.42 -0.90
C TRP A 754 25.08 7.17 -0.51
N SER A 755 25.17 8.44 -0.90
CA SER A 755 26.27 9.33 -0.54
C SER A 755 25.92 10.19 0.67
N PHE A 756 26.49 9.85 1.84
CA PHE A 756 26.30 10.63 3.06
C PHE A 756 26.84 12.07 2.94
N GLU A 757 27.89 12.28 2.16
CA GLU A 757 28.47 13.61 1.91
C GLU A 757 27.50 14.47 1.11
N ARG A 758 26.94 13.94 0.00
CA ARG A 758 25.91 14.64 -0.78
C ARG A 758 24.64 14.87 0.03
N ALA A 759 24.23 13.90 0.85
CA ALA A 759 23.08 14.04 1.73
C ALA A 759 23.28 15.19 2.75
N LEU A 760 24.49 15.34 3.30
CA LEU A 760 24.83 16.46 4.19
C LEU A 760 24.75 17.79 3.45
N ILE A 761 25.33 17.88 2.24
CA ILE A 761 25.32 19.09 1.42
C ILE A 761 23.88 19.48 1.07
N TRP A 762 23.09 18.56 0.52
CA TRP A 762 21.69 18.81 0.17
C TRP A 762 20.88 19.35 1.36
N ARG A 763 21.08 18.79 2.56
CA ARG A 763 20.36 19.18 3.77
C ARG A 763 20.78 20.55 4.29
N ASP A 764 22.09 20.81 4.37
CA ASP A 764 22.64 21.93 5.15
C ASP A 764 23.04 23.14 4.32
N THR A 765 23.30 23.00 3.01
CA THR A 765 23.82 24.11 2.19
C THR A 765 22.81 24.72 1.23
N ARG A 766 21.67 24.06 0.96
CA ARG A 766 20.70 24.51 -0.07
C ARG A 766 20.11 25.90 0.15
N ASN A 767 20.04 26.34 1.40
CA ASN A 767 19.47 27.63 1.80
C ASN A 767 20.56 28.65 2.21
N LEU A 768 21.84 28.31 2.06
CA LEU A 768 22.97 29.18 2.39
C LEU A 768 23.43 29.94 1.16
N SER A 769 24.08 31.09 1.38
CA SER A 769 24.81 31.77 0.31
C SER A 769 26.01 30.94 -0.15
N GLU A 770 26.51 31.18 -1.37
CA GLU A 770 27.68 30.47 -1.92
C GLU A 770 28.88 30.50 -0.98
N GLN A 771 29.20 31.66 -0.42
CA GLN A 771 30.34 31.83 0.51
C GLN A 771 30.18 30.98 1.78
N GLU A 772 28.97 30.96 2.35
CA GLU A 772 28.66 30.17 3.54
C GLU A 772 28.67 28.66 3.24
N ALA A 773 28.14 28.26 2.09
CA ALA A 773 28.12 26.88 1.63
C ALA A 773 29.54 26.34 1.34
N VAL A 774 30.39 27.13 0.68
CA VAL A 774 31.79 26.79 0.41
C VAL A 774 32.56 26.64 1.72
N ALA A 775 32.49 27.64 2.61
CA ALA A 775 33.13 27.58 3.92
C ALA A 775 32.63 26.39 4.76
N PHE A 776 31.35 26.04 4.66
CA PHE A 776 30.79 24.85 5.30
C PHE A 776 31.43 23.57 4.76
N MET A 777 31.52 23.41 3.44
CA MET A 777 32.08 22.21 2.80
C MET A 777 33.58 22.06 3.05
N GLU A 778 34.34 23.16 3.00
CA GLU A 778 35.77 23.16 3.35
C GLU A 778 35.96 22.70 4.81
N LYS A 779 35.19 23.25 5.74
CA LYS A 779 35.32 22.95 7.17
C LYS A 779 34.82 21.55 7.54
N LYS A 780 33.70 21.09 6.97
CA LYS A 780 33.02 19.85 7.39
C LYS A 780 33.39 18.63 6.57
N LEU A 781 33.74 18.80 5.29
CA LEU A 781 34.04 17.73 4.35
C LEU A 781 35.50 17.75 3.85
N ASN A 782 36.29 18.75 4.25
CA ASN A 782 37.67 18.94 3.80
C ASN A 782 37.79 19.00 2.27
N TYR A 783 36.83 19.66 1.61
CA TYR A 783 36.86 19.88 0.16
C TYR A 783 37.79 21.04 -0.21
N SER A 784 38.36 21.00 -1.42
CA SER A 784 38.98 22.18 -2.02
C SER A 784 37.91 23.20 -2.41
N SER A 785 38.26 24.48 -2.44
CA SER A 785 37.34 25.56 -2.81
C SER A 785 36.71 25.32 -4.19
N GLU A 786 37.50 24.81 -5.16
CA GLU A 786 37.01 24.47 -6.51
C GLU A 786 35.94 23.37 -6.47
N LYS A 787 36.19 22.27 -5.74
CA LYS A 787 35.22 21.19 -5.59
C LYS A 787 33.97 21.66 -4.84
N ALA A 788 34.12 22.52 -3.83
CA ALA A 788 33.01 23.09 -3.08
C ALA A 788 32.13 24.01 -3.94
N ILE A 789 32.73 24.87 -4.77
CA ILE A 789 32.00 25.73 -5.73
C ILE A 789 31.27 24.87 -6.76
N GLN A 790 31.93 23.85 -7.32
CA GLN A 790 31.29 22.92 -8.24
C GLN A 790 30.06 22.26 -7.60
N MET A 791 30.23 21.72 -6.38
CA MET A 791 29.16 21.03 -5.65
C MET A 791 27.99 21.99 -5.34
N TYR A 792 28.28 23.23 -4.94
CA TYR A 792 27.26 24.27 -4.74
C TYR A 792 26.48 24.53 -6.03
N ASN A 793 27.18 24.75 -7.15
CA ASN A 793 26.56 24.99 -8.45
C ASN A 793 25.70 23.82 -8.93
N GLU A 794 26.11 22.57 -8.66
CA GLU A 794 25.28 21.39 -8.91
C GLU A 794 24.00 21.42 -8.07
N THR A 795 24.10 21.72 -6.77
CA THR A 795 22.92 21.74 -5.89
C THR A 795 21.91 22.83 -6.23
N GLN A 796 22.36 24.00 -6.69
CA GLN A 796 21.47 25.11 -7.07
C GLN A 796 20.66 24.83 -8.35
N ARG A 797 21.05 23.82 -9.15
CA ARG A 797 20.31 23.40 -10.35
C ARG A 797 19.15 22.45 -10.06
N LEU A 798 19.07 21.91 -8.84
CA LEU A 798 18.05 20.94 -8.43
C LEU A 798 16.78 21.68 -8.00
N GLN A 799 15.62 21.28 -8.50
CA GLN A 799 14.38 22.05 -8.30
C GLN A 799 13.58 21.58 -7.08
N ASP A 800 13.64 20.30 -6.73
CA ASP A 800 12.86 19.73 -5.64
C ASP A 800 13.57 18.59 -4.89
N GLU A 801 12.90 18.03 -3.87
CA GLU A 801 13.39 16.89 -3.08
C GLU A 801 13.60 15.62 -3.92
N GLY A 802 12.89 15.43 -5.04
CA GLY A 802 13.08 14.30 -5.95
C GLY A 802 14.37 14.41 -6.74
N ASP A 803 14.67 15.59 -7.26
CA ASP A 803 15.96 15.92 -7.90
C ASP A 803 17.10 15.76 -6.91
N GLY A 804 16.93 16.31 -5.69
CA GLY A 804 17.86 16.16 -4.58
C GLY A 804 18.15 14.70 -4.24
N ASN A 805 17.09 13.89 -4.11
CA ASN A 805 17.23 12.46 -3.80
C ASN A 805 18.04 11.74 -4.89
N THR A 806 17.70 11.95 -6.17
CA THR A 806 18.38 11.34 -7.31
C THR A 806 19.84 11.80 -7.44
N TRP A 807 20.15 13.04 -7.07
CA TRP A 807 21.51 13.55 -7.06
C TRP A 807 22.35 12.95 -5.92
N ILE A 808 21.76 12.75 -4.73
CA ILE A 808 22.42 12.07 -3.61
C ILE A 808 22.82 10.64 -3.99
N SER A 809 21.92 9.92 -4.67
CA SER A 809 22.19 8.60 -5.23
C SER A 809 21.30 8.30 -6.44
N GLY A 810 21.88 7.70 -7.48
CA GLY A 810 21.12 7.30 -8.66
C GLY A 810 20.14 6.14 -8.39
N TRP A 811 19.35 5.79 -9.41
CA TRP A 811 18.35 4.71 -9.36
C TRP A 811 18.75 3.57 -10.33
N PRO A 812 19.82 2.80 -10.02
CA PRO A 812 20.38 1.84 -10.96
C PRO A 812 19.36 0.75 -11.30
N SER A 813 19.01 0.64 -12.58
CA SER A 813 17.90 -0.19 -13.06
C SER A 813 18.33 -1.22 -14.10
N TYR A 814 17.67 -2.39 -14.09
CA TYR A 814 17.68 -3.31 -15.22
C TYR A 814 16.71 -2.79 -16.27
N ILE A 815 17.16 -2.63 -17.50
CA ILE A 815 16.44 -1.86 -18.51
C ILE A 815 15.78 -2.80 -19.53
N ALA A 816 16.58 -3.64 -20.19
CA ALA A 816 16.09 -4.47 -21.29
C ALA A 816 16.94 -5.74 -21.42
N SER A 817 16.40 -6.72 -22.13
CA SER A 817 17.13 -7.92 -22.56
C SER A 817 16.85 -8.19 -24.02
N GLY A 818 17.82 -8.78 -24.72
CA GLY A 818 17.71 -9.06 -26.14
C GLY A 818 18.47 -10.34 -26.53
N PRO A 819 18.00 -11.09 -27.53
CA PRO A 819 18.76 -12.20 -28.10
C PRO A 819 19.96 -11.70 -28.88
N CYS A 820 20.93 -12.58 -29.07
CA CYS A 820 22.13 -12.36 -29.85
C CYS A 820 22.30 -13.46 -30.90
N GLU A 821 22.57 -13.06 -32.13
CA GLU A 821 22.86 -13.96 -33.23
C GLU A 821 24.35 -13.93 -33.58
N LYS A 822 24.91 -15.10 -33.88
CA LYS A 822 26.29 -15.22 -34.37
C LYS A 822 26.39 -14.68 -35.79
N GLN A 823 27.39 -13.84 -36.03
CA GLN A 823 27.72 -13.30 -37.35
C GLN A 823 29.23 -13.44 -37.63
N GLU A 824 29.59 -13.64 -38.89
CA GLU A 824 30.98 -13.56 -39.37
C GLU A 824 31.11 -12.26 -40.17
N ARG A 825 31.92 -11.31 -39.68
CA ARG A 825 32.14 -9.99 -40.31
C ARG A 825 33.58 -9.50 -40.11
N ASP A 826 33.97 -8.53 -40.93
CA ASP A 826 35.22 -7.77 -40.78
C ASP A 826 35.14 -6.82 -39.58
N LEU A 827 36.16 -6.80 -38.71
CA LEU A 827 36.25 -5.92 -37.55
C LEU A 827 36.14 -4.44 -37.96
N LYS A 828 35.21 -3.68 -37.34
CA LYS A 828 35.28 -2.21 -37.37
C LYS A 828 36.49 -1.76 -36.53
N GLN A 829 37.27 -0.77 -37.01
CA GLN A 829 38.51 -0.28 -36.37
C GLN A 829 38.34 0.17 -34.90
N GLU A 830 37.10 0.42 -34.47
CA GLU A 830 36.74 0.96 -33.16
C GLU A 830 36.43 -0.10 -32.09
N MET A 831 36.39 -1.40 -32.44
CA MET A 831 35.96 -2.49 -31.54
C MET A 831 36.91 -2.77 -30.36
N ILE A 832 38.22 -2.54 -30.52
CA ILE A 832 39.22 -2.94 -29.53
C ILE A 832 39.94 -1.69 -28.98
N PRO A 833 39.93 -1.46 -27.65
CA PRO A 833 40.62 -0.34 -27.02
C PRO A 833 42.12 -0.27 -27.40
N PRO A 834 42.71 0.94 -27.51
CA PRO A 834 44.09 1.10 -27.93
C PRO A 834 45.15 0.34 -27.11
N ASP A 835 44.80 0.09 -25.87
CA ASP A 835 45.57 -0.50 -24.77
C ASP A 835 45.37 -2.01 -24.60
N ASP A 836 44.40 -2.65 -25.27
CA ASP A 836 44.21 -4.10 -25.17
C ASP A 836 45.38 -4.85 -25.85
N PRO A 837 46.10 -5.76 -25.15
CA PRO A 837 47.22 -6.53 -25.71
C PRO A 837 46.84 -7.33 -26.98
N ARG A 838 45.57 -7.73 -27.10
CA ARG A 838 45.02 -8.49 -28.24
C ARG A 838 44.76 -7.61 -29.46
N ARG A 839 44.82 -6.28 -29.33
CA ARG A 839 44.64 -5.33 -30.44
C ARG A 839 45.66 -5.55 -31.55
N LYS A 840 46.92 -5.83 -31.20
CA LYS A 840 47.99 -6.09 -32.20
C LYS A 840 47.67 -7.33 -33.02
N GLN A 841 47.22 -8.40 -32.37
CA GLN A 841 46.79 -9.63 -33.04
C GLN A 841 45.56 -9.39 -33.92
N ALA A 842 44.57 -8.62 -33.44
CA ALA A 842 43.38 -8.30 -34.21
C ALA A 842 43.67 -7.39 -35.42
N MET A 843 44.63 -6.47 -35.33
CA MET A 843 45.10 -5.68 -36.48
C MET A 843 45.80 -6.57 -37.51
N GLN A 844 46.60 -7.53 -37.06
CA GLN A 844 47.27 -8.49 -37.93
C GLN A 844 46.28 -9.45 -38.60
N ASP A 845 45.31 -9.98 -37.86
CA ASP A 845 44.24 -10.84 -38.40
C ASP A 845 43.42 -10.09 -39.48
N ARG A 846 43.20 -8.78 -39.31
CA ARG A 846 42.52 -7.93 -40.29
C ARG A 846 43.37 -7.71 -41.55
N GLU A 847 44.66 -7.43 -41.42
CA GLU A 847 45.58 -7.32 -42.56
C GLU A 847 45.67 -8.63 -43.36
N GLU A 848 45.47 -9.77 -42.67
CA GLU A 848 45.40 -11.11 -43.25
C GLU A 848 43.99 -11.50 -43.78
N GLY A 849 42.98 -10.62 -43.68
CA GLY A 849 41.63 -10.86 -44.18
C GLY A 849 40.83 -11.92 -43.41
N LYS A 850 41.21 -12.22 -42.15
CA LYS A 850 40.50 -13.21 -41.31
C LYS A 850 39.23 -12.60 -40.71
N GLN A 851 38.10 -13.23 -40.96
CA GLN A 851 36.82 -12.88 -40.33
C GLN A 851 36.78 -13.37 -38.88
N ARG A 852 36.30 -12.53 -37.96
CA ARG A 852 36.07 -12.91 -36.55
C ARG A 852 34.59 -13.16 -36.31
N LYS A 853 34.31 -14.06 -35.36
CA LYS A 853 32.96 -14.35 -34.89
C LYS A 853 32.53 -13.26 -33.92
N THR A 854 31.45 -12.58 -34.28
CA THR A 854 30.81 -11.57 -33.43
C THR A 854 29.39 -12.01 -33.09
N LEU A 855 28.88 -11.50 -31.99
CA LEU A 855 27.49 -11.61 -31.59
C LEU A 855 26.82 -10.27 -31.88
N LEU A 856 25.83 -10.26 -32.77
CA LEU A 856 24.96 -9.11 -32.95
C LEU A 856 23.73 -9.30 -32.08
N CYS A 857 23.59 -8.47 -31.06
CA CYS A 857 22.47 -8.49 -30.15
C CYS A 857 21.49 -7.37 -30.46
N VAL A 858 20.20 -7.71 -30.46
CA VAL A 858 19.10 -6.76 -30.72
C VAL A 858 18.37 -6.49 -29.42
N ILE A 859 18.49 -5.27 -28.91
CA ILE A 859 17.90 -4.87 -27.63
C ILE A 859 16.69 -3.97 -27.92
N PRO A 860 15.47 -4.37 -27.54
CA PRO A 860 14.31 -3.51 -27.66
C PRO A 860 14.41 -2.36 -26.64
N PHE A 861 14.31 -1.12 -27.11
CA PHE A 861 14.34 0.08 -26.27
C PHE A 861 13.22 1.04 -26.68
N GLY A 862 12.07 0.91 -26.02
CA GLY A 862 10.85 1.65 -26.39
C GLY A 862 10.37 1.24 -27.78
N GLN A 863 10.25 2.21 -28.70
CA GLN A 863 9.91 1.96 -30.11
C GLN A 863 11.14 1.77 -31.02
N GLN A 864 12.35 1.88 -30.46
CA GLN A 864 13.61 1.72 -31.19
C GLN A 864 14.29 0.39 -30.83
N GLN A 865 15.21 -0.05 -31.68
CA GLN A 865 16.09 -1.19 -31.41
C GLN A 865 17.52 -0.68 -31.28
N LEU A 866 18.24 -1.12 -30.25
CA LEU A 866 19.67 -0.90 -30.12
C LEU A 866 20.40 -2.14 -30.63
N PHE A 867 21.43 -1.92 -31.44
CA PHE A 867 22.27 -2.98 -31.99
C PHE A 867 23.60 -2.98 -31.27
N LEU A 868 23.87 -4.07 -30.57
CA LEU A 868 25.11 -4.27 -29.83
C LEU A 868 25.93 -5.36 -30.52
N GLU A 869 27.13 -5.02 -30.96
CA GLU A 869 28.10 -5.99 -31.45
C GLU A 869 29.04 -6.36 -30.30
N VAL A 870 29.19 -7.67 -30.03
CA VAL A 870 30.11 -8.22 -29.03
C VAL A 870 31.10 -9.17 -29.72
N ASP A 871 32.39 -8.95 -29.55
CA ASP A 871 33.42 -9.86 -30.08
C ASP A 871 33.48 -11.16 -29.24
N GLU A 872 33.41 -12.33 -29.88
CA GLU A 872 33.32 -13.61 -29.17
C GLU A 872 34.64 -13.97 -28.45
N GLU A 873 35.79 -13.47 -28.87
CA GLU A 873 37.07 -13.84 -28.26
C GLU A 873 37.50 -12.84 -27.18
N THR A 874 37.43 -11.55 -27.50
CA THR A 874 37.87 -10.46 -26.64
C THR A 874 36.81 -10.00 -25.65
N LYS A 875 35.54 -10.31 -25.93
CA LYS A 875 34.36 -9.91 -25.16
C LYS A 875 34.18 -8.40 -25.05
N HIS A 876 34.75 -7.64 -25.99
CA HIS A 876 34.48 -6.22 -26.13
C HIS A 876 33.16 -5.99 -26.83
N ALA A 877 32.44 -4.94 -26.41
CA ALA A 877 31.14 -4.60 -26.98
C ALA A 877 31.04 -3.14 -27.44
N LEU A 878 30.28 -2.93 -28.52
CA LEU A 878 29.97 -1.62 -29.08
C LEU A 878 28.52 -1.53 -29.51
N LEU A 879 27.95 -0.34 -29.29
CA LEU A 879 26.64 0.02 -29.79
C LEU A 879 26.80 0.63 -31.19
N VAL A 880 26.34 -0.08 -32.22
CA VAL A 880 26.72 0.21 -33.62
C VAL A 880 25.70 1.04 -34.39
N ASN A 881 24.53 1.31 -33.80
CA ASN A 881 23.49 2.13 -34.40
C ASN A 881 23.31 3.51 -33.74
N THR A 882 24.33 3.97 -33.01
CA THR A 882 24.43 5.35 -32.51
C THR A 882 25.57 6.09 -33.21
N GLU A 883 25.38 7.38 -33.46
CA GLU A 883 26.45 8.29 -33.91
C GLU A 883 26.72 9.35 -32.82
N PRO A 884 27.94 9.40 -32.24
CA PRO A 884 29.06 8.48 -32.44
C PRO A 884 28.80 7.08 -31.85
N VAL A 885 29.57 6.08 -32.28
CA VAL A 885 29.55 4.72 -31.71
C VAL A 885 29.89 4.80 -30.22
N GLN A 886 29.11 4.09 -29.39
CA GLN A 886 29.26 4.13 -27.93
C GLN A 886 29.73 2.80 -27.36
N ARG A 887 30.51 2.86 -26.28
CA ARG A 887 30.93 1.70 -25.50
C ARG A 887 30.14 1.63 -24.20
N PRO A 888 29.77 0.44 -23.70
CA PRO A 888 29.24 0.32 -22.35
C PRO A 888 30.28 0.76 -21.32
N HIS A 889 29.83 1.10 -20.12
CA HIS A 889 30.70 1.35 -18.97
C HIS A 889 31.36 0.06 -18.46
N VAL A 890 30.60 -1.03 -18.44
CA VAL A 890 31.05 -2.35 -17.98
C VAL A 890 30.38 -3.44 -18.82
N ILE A 891 31.13 -4.48 -19.16
CA ILE A 891 30.59 -5.74 -19.68
C ILE A 891 30.98 -6.91 -18.75
N THR A 892 30.07 -7.87 -18.61
CA THR A 892 30.25 -9.10 -17.80
C THR A 892 29.82 -10.33 -18.59
N TRP A 893 30.49 -11.47 -18.38
CA TRP A 893 30.24 -12.73 -19.10
C TRP A 893 30.74 -13.95 -18.32
N LEU A 894 30.42 -15.15 -18.82
CA LEU A 894 31.04 -16.41 -18.38
C LEU A 894 32.02 -16.91 -19.46
N GLU A 895 33.17 -17.40 -19.03
CA GLU A 895 34.18 -18.02 -19.90
C GLU A 895 34.16 -19.54 -19.75
N ASP A 896 34.16 -20.26 -20.86
CA ASP A 896 34.26 -21.72 -20.91
C ASP A 896 35.76 -22.10 -20.88
N GLY A 897 36.25 -22.73 -19.79
CA GLY A 897 37.63 -23.27 -19.72
C GLY A 897 38.45 -22.98 -18.45
N GLY A 898 37.87 -22.40 -17.41
CA GLY A 898 38.55 -22.17 -16.13
C GLY A 898 38.63 -23.42 -15.24
N ASN A 899 39.67 -23.53 -14.42
CA ASN A 899 39.80 -24.56 -13.36
C ASN A 899 38.82 -24.37 -12.18
N GLY A 900 37.65 -23.78 -12.42
CA GLY A 900 36.64 -23.47 -11.41
C GLY A 900 35.72 -24.66 -11.15
N GLN A 901 35.58 -25.07 -9.89
CA GLN A 901 34.52 -26.01 -9.50
C GLN A 901 33.16 -25.30 -9.59
N GLY A 902 32.48 -25.45 -10.74
CA GLY A 902 31.05 -25.19 -10.82
C GLY A 902 30.32 -26.18 -9.91
N ARG A 903 29.70 -25.69 -8.84
CA ARG A 903 28.84 -26.51 -7.98
C ARG A 903 27.40 -26.17 -8.28
N PHE A 904 26.78 -27.08 -9.04
CA PHE A 904 25.35 -27.20 -9.36
C PHE A 904 24.83 -26.29 -10.49
N GLY A 905 24.74 -26.85 -11.71
CA GLY A 905 23.92 -26.34 -12.81
C GLY A 905 24.67 -25.61 -13.94
N GLY A 906 25.75 -24.89 -13.63
CA GLY A 906 26.70 -24.39 -14.62
C GLY A 906 27.68 -25.48 -15.05
N GLN A 907 28.07 -25.51 -16.33
CA GLN A 907 29.08 -26.46 -16.82
C GLN A 907 30.33 -26.35 -15.94
N SER A 908 30.77 -27.48 -15.37
CA SER A 908 31.96 -27.52 -14.52
C SER A 908 33.16 -27.00 -15.33
N GLY A 909 33.69 -25.85 -14.94
CA GLY A 909 34.80 -25.20 -15.63
C GLY A 909 34.55 -23.78 -16.13
N GLN A 910 33.49 -23.10 -15.69
CA GLN A 910 33.24 -21.69 -16.06
C GLN A 910 33.83 -20.69 -15.06
N THR A 911 34.34 -19.56 -15.57
CA THR A 911 34.82 -18.41 -14.77
C THR A 911 34.07 -17.14 -15.10
N PHE A 912 33.87 -16.27 -14.09
CA PHE A 912 33.22 -14.97 -14.27
C PHE A 912 34.23 -13.94 -14.82
N GLY A 913 33.95 -13.42 -16.01
CA GLY A 913 34.71 -12.35 -16.65
C GLY A 913 34.02 -11.00 -16.48
N ASN A 914 34.83 -9.94 -16.32
CA ASN A 914 34.35 -8.56 -16.39
C ASN A 914 35.39 -7.67 -17.06
N HIS A 915 34.90 -6.60 -17.70
CA HIS A 915 35.74 -5.55 -18.24
C HIS A 915 35.06 -4.20 -18.03
N ARG A 916 35.81 -3.21 -17.55
CA ARG A 916 35.36 -1.83 -17.32
C ARG A 916 36.10 -0.92 -18.28
N TYR A 917 35.35 -0.12 -19.03
CA TYR A 917 35.90 0.85 -19.97
C TYR A 917 36.20 2.16 -19.24
N GLU A 918 37.43 2.66 -19.33
CA GLU A 918 37.84 3.90 -18.65
C GLU A 918 37.24 5.16 -19.33
N GLU A 919 37.08 5.14 -20.65
CA GLU A 919 36.58 6.25 -21.47
C GLU A 919 35.14 6.03 -21.97
N SER A 920 34.25 5.53 -21.11
CA SER A 920 32.83 5.36 -21.48
C SER A 920 32.12 6.72 -21.53
N SER A 921 31.48 7.04 -22.67
CA SER A 921 30.62 8.22 -22.83
C SER A 921 29.22 8.04 -22.24
N VAL A 922 28.92 6.85 -21.72
CA VAL A 922 27.59 6.43 -21.27
C VAL A 922 27.67 5.63 -19.96
N SER A 923 26.61 5.73 -19.16
CA SER A 923 26.57 5.14 -17.83
C SER A 923 25.99 3.72 -17.77
N TYR A 924 25.61 3.10 -18.89
CA TYR A 924 25.02 1.77 -18.91
C TYR A 924 26.07 0.65 -18.91
N GLY A 925 25.68 -0.54 -18.50
CA GLY A 925 26.48 -1.75 -18.55
C GLY A 925 25.73 -2.93 -19.13
N ILE A 926 26.47 -4.00 -19.43
CA ILE A 926 25.99 -5.15 -20.19
C ILE A 926 26.35 -6.45 -19.47
N GLY A 927 25.38 -7.33 -19.33
CA GLY A 927 25.62 -8.74 -19.00
C GLY A 927 25.39 -9.59 -20.23
N LEU A 928 26.38 -10.38 -20.63
CA LEU A 928 26.26 -11.41 -21.66
C LEU A 928 26.00 -12.77 -20.98
N PHE A 929 24.99 -13.47 -21.45
CA PHE A 929 24.50 -14.75 -20.95
C PHE A 929 24.38 -15.75 -22.09
N LYS A 930 24.44 -17.04 -21.75
CA LYS A 930 24.25 -18.14 -22.70
C LYS A 930 23.22 -19.11 -22.10
N GLU A 931 22.14 -19.36 -22.83
CA GLU A 931 21.11 -20.34 -22.47
C GLU A 931 21.01 -21.37 -23.60
N GLY A 932 21.44 -22.60 -23.34
CA GLY A 932 21.63 -23.60 -24.40
C GLY A 932 22.71 -23.15 -25.40
N ASP A 933 22.36 -23.10 -26.69
CA ASP A 933 23.23 -22.62 -27.77
C ASP A 933 23.02 -21.14 -28.12
N GLU A 934 22.03 -20.49 -27.50
CA GLU A 934 21.67 -19.10 -27.76
C GLU A 934 22.35 -18.15 -26.76
N TYR A 935 22.70 -16.96 -27.26
CA TYR A 935 23.27 -15.89 -26.46
C TYR A 935 22.22 -14.82 -26.20
N PHE A 936 22.22 -14.27 -24.99
CA PHE A 936 21.34 -13.19 -24.59
C PHE A 936 22.16 -12.09 -23.92
N VAL A 937 21.75 -10.85 -24.11
CA VAL A 937 22.29 -9.71 -23.36
C VAL A 937 21.24 -9.10 -22.46
N ARG A 938 21.71 -8.56 -21.34
CA ARG A 938 20.92 -7.70 -20.46
C ARG A 938 21.58 -6.34 -20.38
N PHE A 939 20.81 -5.33 -20.75
CA PHE A 939 21.16 -3.92 -20.67
C PHE A 939 20.70 -3.36 -19.32
N MET A 940 21.59 -2.69 -18.61
CA MET A 940 21.35 -2.23 -17.23
C MET A 940 22.20 -0.99 -16.91
N ASP A 941 21.96 -0.35 -15.77
CA ASP A 941 22.85 0.69 -15.25
C ASP A 941 24.26 0.15 -14.95
N GLY A 942 25.31 0.92 -15.22
CA GLY A 942 26.71 0.49 -15.11
C GLY A 942 27.19 0.12 -13.71
N LEU A 943 26.41 0.39 -12.66
CA LEU A 943 26.68 -0.11 -11.31
C LEU A 943 26.27 -1.58 -11.10
N LEU A 944 25.40 -2.13 -11.94
CA LEU A 944 24.78 -3.45 -11.76
C LEU A 944 25.56 -4.66 -12.32
N PRO A 945 26.27 -4.61 -13.48
CA PRO A 945 26.75 -5.82 -14.15
C PRO A 945 27.66 -6.70 -13.28
N ALA A 946 28.59 -6.10 -12.55
CA ALA A 946 29.51 -6.82 -11.69
C ALA A 946 29.04 -6.90 -10.22
N SER A 947 27.83 -6.42 -9.91
CA SER A 947 27.30 -6.41 -8.55
C SER A 947 27.10 -7.82 -7.99
N THR A 948 27.18 -7.96 -6.66
CA THR A 948 26.97 -9.24 -5.97
C THR A 948 25.61 -9.84 -6.31
N TYR A 949 24.54 -9.04 -6.35
CA TYR A 949 23.21 -9.51 -6.75
C TYR A 949 23.21 -10.07 -8.18
N ASN A 950 23.78 -9.35 -9.16
CA ASN A 950 23.80 -9.80 -10.55
C ASN A 950 24.57 -11.11 -10.70
N ARG A 951 25.71 -11.24 -9.99
CA ARG A 951 26.54 -12.44 -9.96
C ARG A 951 25.83 -13.64 -9.32
N LEU A 952 25.11 -13.45 -8.22
CA LEU A 952 24.32 -14.51 -7.59
C LEU A 952 23.14 -14.92 -8.46
N PHE A 953 22.32 -13.95 -8.90
CA PHE A 953 21.03 -14.23 -9.52
C PHE A 953 21.15 -14.68 -10.98
N PHE A 954 21.91 -13.98 -11.81
CA PHE A 954 22.01 -14.29 -13.25
C PHE A 954 23.19 -15.19 -13.60
N TYR A 955 24.30 -15.08 -12.87
CA TYR A 955 25.50 -15.91 -13.07
C TYR A 955 25.62 -17.08 -12.09
N GLN A 956 24.55 -17.40 -11.36
CA GLN A 956 24.45 -18.54 -10.44
C GLN A 956 25.61 -18.64 -9.43
N GLY A 957 26.13 -17.49 -9.01
CA GLY A 957 27.22 -17.40 -8.03
C GLY A 957 28.59 -17.87 -8.56
N ILE A 958 28.76 -18.06 -9.87
CA ILE A 958 30.05 -18.47 -10.44
C ILE A 958 31.13 -17.42 -10.10
N GLY A 959 32.27 -17.91 -9.59
CA GLY A 959 33.38 -17.08 -9.13
C GLY A 959 33.17 -16.41 -7.77
N LEU A 960 32.05 -16.64 -7.09
CA LEU A 960 31.86 -16.27 -5.69
C LEU A 960 32.24 -17.46 -4.78
N LYS A 961 32.96 -17.18 -3.70
CA LYS A 961 33.42 -18.18 -2.73
C LYS A 961 32.55 -18.23 -1.48
N TYR A 962 31.88 -17.14 -1.13
CA TYR A 962 31.21 -16.95 0.17
C TYR A 962 29.76 -17.42 0.19
N PHE A 963 29.24 -17.88 -0.94
CA PHE A 963 27.84 -18.27 -1.11
C PHE A 963 27.77 -19.65 -1.73
N ASP A 964 27.04 -20.57 -1.10
CA ASP A 964 26.69 -21.86 -1.67
C ASP A 964 25.20 -21.88 -2.00
N LEU A 965 24.81 -22.34 -3.19
CA LEU A 965 23.39 -22.50 -3.52
C LEU A 965 22.76 -23.58 -2.61
N PHE A 966 21.75 -23.21 -1.83
CA PHE A 966 21.03 -24.11 -0.93
C PHE A 966 19.75 -24.65 -1.58
N ALA A 967 18.99 -23.79 -2.22
CA ALA A 967 17.76 -24.16 -2.92
C ALA A 967 17.45 -23.18 -4.04
N ARG A 968 16.76 -23.69 -5.08
CA ARG A 968 16.23 -22.92 -6.20
C ARG A 968 14.81 -23.39 -6.50
N THR A 969 13.92 -22.46 -6.81
CA THR A 969 12.58 -22.75 -7.35
C THR A 969 12.12 -21.63 -8.27
N ARG A 970 11.01 -21.83 -8.99
CA ARG A 970 10.38 -20.82 -9.84
C ARG A 970 8.92 -20.63 -9.43
N SER A 971 8.63 -19.51 -8.80
CA SER A 971 7.28 -19.04 -8.50
C SER A 971 6.57 -18.60 -9.77
N ILE A 972 5.26 -18.88 -9.84
CA ILE A 972 4.37 -18.40 -10.89
C ILE A 972 4.14 -16.90 -10.74
N ALA A 973 4.03 -16.41 -9.50
CA ALA A 973 3.78 -15.01 -9.21
C ALA A 973 5.05 -14.13 -9.31
N THR A 974 6.19 -14.61 -8.80
CA THR A 974 7.40 -13.78 -8.64
C THR A 974 8.63 -14.27 -9.41
N GLY A 975 8.53 -15.34 -10.21
CA GLY A 975 9.63 -15.84 -11.02
C GLY A 975 10.66 -16.68 -10.26
N GLU A 976 11.92 -16.66 -10.71
CA GLU A 976 13.01 -17.44 -10.13
C GLU A 976 13.38 -16.98 -8.72
N ILE A 977 13.65 -17.92 -7.83
CA ILE A 977 14.02 -17.68 -6.44
C ILE A 977 15.23 -18.55 -6.11
N TYR A 978 16.27 -17.93 -5.57
CA TYR A 978 17.49 -18.61 -5.11
C TYR A 978 17.73 -18.30 -3.64
N ILE A 979 18.06 -19.34 -2.89
CA ILE A 979 18.49 -19.24 -1.49
C ILE A 979 19.95 -19.65 -1.42
N TRP A 980 20.80 -18.74 -0.98
CA TRP A 980 22.25 -18.91 -0.87
C TRP A 980 22.64 -19.06 0.60
N LYS A 981 23.27 -20.17 0.97
CA LYS A 981 23.89 -20.33 2.29
C LYS A 981 25.18 -19.50 2.35
N ILE A 982 25.31 -18.66 3.37
CA ILE A 982 26.50 -17.83 3.59
C ILE A 982 27.58 -18.66 4.29
N ARG A 983 28.79 -18.65 3.73
CA ARG A 983 29.95 -19.43 4.18
C ARG A 983 30.92 -18.57 4.98
N TRP A 984 30.60 -18.38 6.26
CA TRP A 984 31.43 -17.62 7.20
C TRP A 984 32.86 -18.15 7.32
N ASP A 985 33.03 -19.47 7.17
CA ASP A 985 34.30 -20.19 7.21
C ASP A 985 35.24 -19.85 6.06
N ARG A 986 34.71 -19.41 4.91
CA ARG A 986 35.50 -19.04 3.73
C ARG A 986 35.85 -17.55 3.68
N MET A 987 35.22 -16.76 4.54
CA MET A 987 35.47 -15.32 4.67
C MET A 987 36.72 -15.10 5.55
N GLU A 988 37.88 -15.36 4.96
CA GLU A 988 39.20 -15.26 5.60
C GLU A 988 40.11 -14.22 4.93
#